data_AF-A0A521CQK2-F1
#
_entry.id   AF-A0A521CQK2-F1
#
_cell.length_a   1.000
_cell.length_b   1.000
_cell.length_c   1.000
_cell.angle_alpha   90.00
_cell.angle_beta   90.00
_cell.angle_gamma   90.00
#
_symmetry.space_group_name_H-M   'P 1'
#
loop_
_entity.id
_entity.type
_entity.pdbx_description
1 polymer ?
#
loop_
_entity_poly.entity_id
_entity_poly.type
_entity_poly.pdbx_seq_one_letter_code
_entity_poly.pdbx_strand_id
1 'polypeptide(L)'
;MNTINEGILSTIGRTPLIELKKVCADFPLRLYAKLEMFNPGGSIKDRPASRIILDALENGDLKPGATVIESSSGNMAIGLAQLCRYYDLNLVVVVDPKINRHTLNILKAFGVRIEKVETPDEHGNYLSGRLQRVQDLLDMIPNSYWPNQYANKANPHAHHQTMAEIVESMDNPPDYLFASTSTCGTIMGCAEYVRSQNLHTKMVAVDALGSVIFGSSAAERLVPGHGAGRSSKLLNKDFIDHVVHINDKECVGGCHRLLNKEAILAGGSSGAVIAAVEKLRSQIPDGSSCALILPDNGERYLDTIYNDEWIKAHFEKSECSIAVKGRAQEVEVDAEESDDLQKIAIIGGGPKGMYGFERLAAQFKAHLVEHKVEIHVYNKTAHFGAGDIYQPNQPEYLLMNNPIGDVNMWIDEQPRPVVPEPLSLTEWLQKKKNRTVIEKEYASRALVGEYLEDGFNAIANHLPEGVRGSYFQGEVIDLEKENEDECYSIHVKTARGDVQKMPHQYDQVLLATGHPKNKLTEEEKEYQQFAQQNEGTGFVPFIYPVNSELQEVAAGSSVAVKGIGLTFVDAVLALTEGRGGTFEREGDSLKYVSSGKEPKVMYPFSRSGLPMIPRGPAPQNPTPLKFFTKKAFSRLKADLHGAKLDFKAHILPVLYQEMNVAFYDVQLKKYEYKVDLQDCETYAEIEHHIERFHQQHPDIQRFDPVLFLSHLDGPDFLHADSFHAKIKEYLEFFLAEAKKGELHSPWAAASAVWRKATPVFGDLYAFGGLEPESQAYVDSRFRRLLNRVTFGPPIESSEKILALIKAGMLNFRMAQNPSLQTSEDDHTFVLYSEDLDESVATNYLIDARIANVSIDENQSLLYKNLQQRGLITLFKNEAQNHVYQPGCAAISREGFTVDESGNPNPSIACTGTPTEGVTFDNDALSRNRNNFVSDWAAMVRKSHRVPSPIKS
;
A
#
# COMPACT_ATOMS: atom_id res chain seq x y z
N MET A 1 -2.44 29.35 51.14
CA MET A 1 -1.90 28.36 52.09
C MET A 1 -1.82 27.04 51.34
N ASN A 2 -0.64 26.46 51.15
CA ASN A 2 -0.54 25.11 50.59
C ASN A 2 -0.95 24.13 51.69
N THR A 3 -2.21 23.72 51.70
CA THR A 3 -2.67 22.56 52.48
C THR A 3 -1.92 21.34 51.95
N ILE A 4 -1.10 20.73 52.80
CA ILE A 4 -0.46 19.44 52.50
C ILE A 4 -1.57 18.39 52.52
N ASN A 5 -1.79 17.71 51.40
CA ASN A 5 -2.75 16.63 51.34
C ASN A 5 -2.22 15.42 52.15
N GLU A 6 -3.06 14.82 52.99
CA GLU A 6 -2.67 13.70 53.85
C GLU A 6 -2.87 12.35 53.16
N GLY A 7 -1.78 11.58 53.02
CA GLY A 7 -1.82 10.20 52.51
C GLY A 7 -2.04 10.06 51.00
N ILE A 8 -1.81 8.85 50.47
CA ILE A 8 -1.85 8.58 49.03
C ILE A 8 -3.25 8.76 48.42
N LEU A 9 -4.33 8.45 49.15
CA LEU A 9 -5.68 8.52 48.60
C LEU A 9 -6.15 9.95 48.32
N SER A 10 -5.52 10.95 48.95
CA SER A 10 -5.81 12.36 48.73
C SER A 10 -5.39 12.86 47.33
N THR A 11 -4.61 12.07 46.59
CA THR A 11 -4.23 12.36 45.19
C THR A 11 -5.20 11.74 44.18
N ILE A 12 -6.27 11.09 44.63
CA ILE A 12 -7.36 10.65 43.75
C ILE A 12 -8.14 11.89 43.30
N GLY A 13 -8.25 12.04 41.98
CA GLY A 13 -8.85 13.19 41.34
C GLY A 13 -7.88 14.36 41.11
N ARG A 14 -8.41 15.50 40.69
CA ARG A 14 -7.63 16.68 40.25
C ARG A 14 -6.56 16.32 39.21
N THR A 15 -6.89 15.39 38.33
CA THR A 15 -6.00 14.92 37.27
C THR A 15 -5.81 16.01 36.21
N PRO A 16 -4.68 16.03 35.48
CA PRO A 16 -4.44 17.05 34.46
C PRO A 16 -5.51 17.06 33.35
N LEU A 17 -5.90 18.26 32.91
CA LEU A 17 -6.58 18.50 31.64
C LEU A 17 -5.57 19.18 30.71
N ILE A 18 -5.30 18.59 29.55
CA ILE A 18 -4.33 19.13 28.60
C ILE A 18 -4.96 19.33 27.21
N GLU A 19 -4.50 20.33 26.47
CA GLU A 19 -4.89 20.49 25.05
C GLU A 19 -4.02 19.57 24.17
N LEU A 20 -4.66 18.75 23.33
CA LEU A 20 -4.00 17.89 22.34
C LEU A 20 -3.84 18.68 21.03
N LYS A 21 -2.61 19.11 20.71
CA LYS A 21 -2.32 20.02 19.59
C LYS A 21 -1.92 19.32 18.30
N LYS A 22 -1.45 18.08 18.37
CA LYS A 22 -0.80 17.34 17.27
C LYS A 22 -1.61 16.15 16.78
N VAL A 23 -2.38 15.49 17.66
CA VAL A 23 -3.13 14.27 17.30
C VAL A 23 -4.17 14.54 16.20
N CYS A 24 -4.65 15.78 16.13
CA CYS A 24 -5.66 16.26 15.19
C CYS A 24 -5.33 17.66 14.66
N ALA A 25 -4.06 17.95 14.39
CA ALA A 25 -3.62 19.27 13.93
C ALA A 25 -4.35 19.76 12.66
N ASP A 26 -4.81 18.82 11.82
CA ASP A 26 -5.54 19.11 10.58
C ASP A 26 -7.05 19.28 10.78
N PHE A 27 -7.54 19.21 12.02
CA PHE A 27 -8.95 19.33 12.35
C PHE A 27 -9.24 20.71 12.94
N PRO A 28 -10.27 21.42 12.47
CA PRO A 28 -10.66 22.71 13.03
C PRO A 28 -11.41 22.53 14.37
N LEU A 29 -10.90 21.71 15.29
CA LEU A 29 -11.48 21.42 16.60
C LEU A 29 -10.45 21.67 17.69
N ARG A 30 -10.89 22.08 18.89
CA ARG A 30 -10.02 22.14 20.07
C ARG A 30 -10.22 20.91 20.93
N LEU A 31 -9.19 20.08 21.06
CA LEU A 31 -9.27 18.83 21.80
C LEU A 31 -8.58 18.94 23.17
N TYR A 32 -9.28 18.51 24.22
CA TYR A 32 -8.77 18.51 25.59
C TYR A 32 -8.84 17.11 26.19
N ALA A 33 -7.72 16.57 26.65
CA ALA A 33 -7.66 15.25 27.27
C ALA A 33 -7.60 15.36 28.80
N LYS A 34 -8.58 14.75 29.47
CA LYS A 34 -8.61 14.55 30.93
C LYS A 34 -7.84 13.26 31.25
N LEU A 35 -6.65 13.41 31.84
CA LEU A 35 -5.68 12.33 32.00
C LEU A 35 -5.93 11.51 33.28
N GLU A 36 -6.99 10.70 33.30
CA GLU A 36 -7.38 9.89 34.46
C GLU A 36 -6.39 8.77 34.81
N MET A 37 -5.43 8.51 33.93
CA MET A 37 -4.25 7.66 34.21
C MET A 37 -3.34 8.20 35.33
N PHE A 38 -3.47 9.48 35.73
CA PHE A 38 -2.69 10.10 36.81
C PHE A 38 -3.24 9.90 38.22
N ASN A 39 -4.38 9.22 38.38
CA ASN A 39 -4.79 8.79 39.72
C ASN A 39 -3.75 7.79 40.31
N PRO A 40 -3.60 7.68 41.63
CA PRO A 40 -2.51 6.91 42.27
C PRO A 40 -2.54 5.39 42.03
N GLY A 41 -3.69 4.81 41.68
CA GLY A 41 -3.86 3.44 41.21
C GLY A 41 -3.75 3.31 39.68
N GLY A 42 -3.45 4.39 38.98
CA GLY A 42 -3.15 4.46 37.55
C GLY A 42 -4.37 4.46 36.63
N SER A 43 -5.58 4.74 37.16
CA SER A 43 -6.78 4.79 36.33
C SER A 43 -7.95 5.56 36.93
N ILE A 44 -8.93 5.85 36.09
CA ILE A 44 -10.21 6.47 36.46
C ILE A 44 -10.99 5.69 37.54
N LYS A 45 -10.71 4.39 37.74
CA LYS A 45 -11.46 3.55 38.68
C LYS A 45 -11.15 3.81 40.15
N ASP A 46 -10.11 4.59 40.44
CA ASP A 46 -9.81 5.03 41.79
C ASP A 46 -10.91 5.93 42.35
N ARG A 47 -11.56 6.72 41.48
CA ARG A 47 -12.68 7.59 41.87
C ARG A 47 -13.89 6.80 42.38
N PRO A 48 -14.51 5.87 41.61
CA PRO A 48 -15.63 5.10 42.10
C PRO A 48 -15.24 4.12 43.21
N ALA A 49 -14.03 3.55 43.19
CA ALA A 49 -13.55 2.71 44.29
C ALA A 49 -13.48 3.50 45.61
N SER A 50 -12.91 4.71 45.55
CA SER A 50 -12.86 5.64 46.68
C SER A 50 -14.24 5.98 47.20
N ARG A 51 -15.11 6.45 46.29
CA ARG A 51 -16.46 6.86 46.66
C ARG A 51 -17.26 5.73 47.30
N ILE A 52 -17.26 4.54 46.69
CA ILE A 52 -18.03 3.40 47.18
C ILE A 52 -17.56 2.92 48.57
N ILE A 53 -16.25 2.88 48.81
CA ILE A 53 -15.70 2.43 50.09
C ILE A 53 -15.91 3.47 51.18
N LEU A 54 -15.67 4.75 50.90
CA LEU A 54 -15.89 5.82 51.86
C LEU A 54 -17.37 5.95 52.24
N ASP A 55 -18.29 5.96 51.26
CA ASP A 55 -19.72 5.99 51.54
C ASP A 55 -20.13 4.78 52.42
N ALA A 56 -19.57 3.59 52.18
CA ALA A 56 -19.88 2.40 52.98
C ALA A 56 -19.31 2.47 54.41
N LEU A 57 -18.12 3.04 54.60
CA LEU A 57 -17.53 3.26 55.92
C LEU A 57 -18.31 4.32 56.71
N GLU A 58 -18.69 5.42 56.04
CA GLU A 58 -19.45 6.52 56.65
C GLU A 58 -20.87 6.09 57.06
N ASN A 59 -21.54 5.27 56.24
CA ASN A 59 -22.87 4.75 56.54
C ASN A 59 -22.85 3.55 57.51
N GLY A 60 -21.67 3.01 57.83
CA GLY A 60 -21.50 1.86 58.72
C GLY A 60 -21.80 0.50 58.08
N ASP A 61 -22.05 0.46 56.77
CA ASP A 61 -22.22 -0.76 55.97
C ASP A 61 -20.90 -1.56 55.89
N LEU A 62 -19.78 -0.86 55.96
CA LEU A 62 -18.43 -1.42 56.04
C LEU A 62 -17.78 -1.01 57.36
N LYS A 63 -17.14 -1.96 58.04
CA LYS A 63 -16.48 -1.75 59.34
C LYS A 63 -14.96 -1.95 59.21
N PRO A 64 -14.14 -1.32 60.07
CA PRO A 64 -12.70 -1.60 60.11
C PRO A 64 -12.41 -3.11 60.24
N GLY A 65 -11.47 -3.63 59.45
CA GLY A 65 -11.13 -5.06 59.39
C GLY A 65 -12.11 -5.94 58.60
N ALA A 66 -13.22 -5.40 58.08
CA ALA A 66 -14.18 -6.13 57.24
C ALA A 66 -13.56 -6.62 55.91
N THR A 67 -14.26 -7.51 55.22
CA THR A 67 -13.83 -8.05 53.92
C THR A 67 -14.64 -7.49 52.76
N VAL A 68 -13.98 -6.77 51.86
CA VAL A 68 -14.55 -6.35 50.58
C VAL A 68 -14.45 -7.50 49.60
N ILE A 69 -15.53 -7.82 48.90
CA ILE A 69 -15.61 -8.90 47.91
C ILE A 69 -16.10 -8.30 46.60
N GLU A 70 -15.33 -8.40 45.52
CA GLU A 70 -15.75 -7.90 44.20
C GLU A 70 -15.38 -8.86 43.07
N SER A 71 -16.23 -8.91 42.04
CA SER A 71 -15.93 -9.54 40.77
C SER A 71 -15.33 -8.51 39.82
N SER A 72 -14.00 -8.47 39.73
CA SER A 72 -13.28 -7.61 38.78
C SER A 72 -11.93 -8.21 38.38
N SER A 73 -11.58 -8.16 37.10
CA SER A 73 -10.29 -8.63 36.57
C SER A 73 -9.43 -7.49 36.00
N GLY A 74 -9.77 -6.23 36.32
CA GLY A 74 -9.09 -5.04 35.80
C GLY A 74 -9.05 -3.87 36.78
N ASN A 75 -9.08 -2.64 36.26
CA ASN A 75 -8.80 -1.38 36.96
C ASN A 75 -9.57 -1.18 38.28
N MET A 76 -10.84 -1.62 38.37
CA MET A 76 -11.63 -1.52 39.61
C MET A 76 -11.03 -2.36 40.75
N ALA A 77 -10.45 -3.52 40.46
CA ALA A 77 -9.84 -4.37 41.48
C ALA A 77 -8.59 -3.69 42.08
N ILE A 78 -7.82 -2.98 41.24
CA ILE A 78 -6.60 -2.26 41.67
C ILE A 78 -6.98 -1.06 42.56
N GLY A 79 -7.98 -0.27 42.15
CA GLY A 79 -8.48 0.83 42.98
C GLY A 79 -8.97 0.35 44.35
N LEU A 80 -9.76 -0.73 44.38
CA LEU A 80 -10.18 -1.36 45.63
C LEU A 80 -9.01 -1.90 46.45
N ALA A 81 -7.99 -2.49 45.81
CA ALA A 81 -6.82 -3.03 46.50
C ALA A 81 -6.03 -1.94 47.22
N GLN A 82 -5.79 -0.80 46.56
CA GLN A 82 -5.10 0.33 47.17
C GLN A 82 -5.89 0.90 48.34
N LEU A 83 -7.21 1.09 48.19
CA LEU A 83 -8.08 1.58 49.25
C LEU A 83 -8.20 0.63 50.43
N CYS A 84 -8.45 -0.65 50.18
CA CYS A 84 -8.59 -1.64 51.24
C CYS A 84 -7.28 -1.75 52.03
N ARG A 85 -6.14 -1.73 51.35
CA ARG A 85 -4.83 -1.73 52.00
C ARG A 85 -4.59 -0.50 52.86
N TYR A 86 -5.05 0.67 52.42
CA TYR A 86 -4.90 1.93 53.16
C TYR A 86 -5.79 2.00 54.42
N TYR A 87 -7.00 1.42 54.36
CA TYR A 87 -7.97 1.42 55.46
C TYR A 87 -7.96 0.13 56.32
N ASP A 88 -6.91 -0.69 56.21
CA ASP A 88 -6.78 -1.97 56.93
C ASP A 88 -8.01 -2.91 56.74
N LEU A 89 -8.54 -2.93 55.52
CA LEU A 89 -9.62 -3.82 55.10
C LEU A 89 -9.06 -5.03 54.35
N ASN A 90 -9.74 -6.16 54.46
CA ASN A 90 -9.42 -7.35 53.68
C ASN A 90 -10.08 -7.23 52.29
N LEU A 91 -9.39 -7.67 51.24
CA LEU A 91 -9.94 -7.70 49.89
C LEU A 91 -9.88 -9.11 49.30
N VAL A 92 -11.03 -9.57 48.81
CA VAL A 92 -11.17 -10.77 47.99
C VAL A 92 -11.64 -10.36 46.61
N VAL A 93 -10.88 -10.73 45.58
CA VAL A 93 -11.24 -10.46 44.18
C VAL A 93 -11.54 -11.78 43.47
N VAL A 94 -12.76 -11.89 42.96
CA VAL A 94 -13.21 -13.01 42.16
C VAL A 94 -12.85 -12.78 40.69
N VAL A 95 -12.03 -13.66 40.14
CA VAL A 95 -11.48 -13.56 38.77
C VAL A 95 -11.77 -14.84 37.98
N ASP A 96 -11.57 -14.76 36.67
CA ASP A 96 -11.61 -15.91 35.75
C ASP A 96 -10.21 -16.15 35.14
N PRO A 97 -10.01 -17.22 34.33
CA PRO A 97 -8.72 -17.51 33.71
C PRO A 97 -8.25 -16.45 32.71
N LYS A 98 -9.11 -15.49 32.28
CA LYS A 98 -8.77 -14.45 31.31
C LYS A 98 -8.15 -13.20 31.95
N ILE A 99 -7.93 -13.17 33.27
CA ILE A 99 -7.26 -12.04 33.94
C ILE A 99 -5.85 -11.80 33.36
N ASN A 100 -5.57 -10.53 33.01
CA ASN A 100 -4.23 -10.14 32.54
C ASN A 100 -3.20 -10.33 33.67
N ARG A 101 -2.07 -10.96 33.33
CA ARG A 101 -0.95 -11.29 34.23
C ARG A 101 -0.42 -10.07 35.00
N HIS A 102 -0.34 -8.91 34.36
CA HIS A 102 0.10 -7.66 34.98
C HIS A 102 -0.85 -7.21 36.10
N THR A 103 -2.16 -7.24 35.85
CA THR A 103 -3.18 -6.93 36.89
C THR A 103 -3.10 -7.93 38.05
N LEU A 104 -2.99 -9.23 37.75
CA LEU A 104 -2.85 -10.27 38.78
C LEU A 104 -1.63 -10.03 39.67
N ASN A 105 -0.49 -9.63 39.08
CA ASN A 105 0.75 -9.36 39.82
C ASN A 105 0.61 -8.12 40.72
N ILE A 106 -0.04 -7.06 40.25
CA ILE A 106 -0.36 -5.88 41.08
C ILE A 106 -1.23 -6.27 42.27
N LEU A 107 -2.30 -7.03 42.05
CA LEU A 107 -3.19 -7.48 43.13
C LEU A 107 -2.45 -8.35 44.15
N LYS A 108 -1.57 -9.25 43.70
CA LYS A 108 -0.71 -10.04 44.59
C LYS A 108 0.25 -9.16 45.40
N ALA A 109 0.82 -8.12 44.80
CA ALA A 109 1.70 -7.18 45.49
C ALA A 109 0.97 -6.39 46.60
N PHE A 110 -0.31 -6.07 46.40
CA PHE A 110 -1.17 -5.48 47.44
C PHE A 110 -1.63 -6.50 48.50
N GLY A 111 -1.30 -7.79 48.35
CA GLY A 111 -1.70 -8.85 49.28
C GLY A 111 -3.16 -9.28 49.15
N VAL A 112 -3.77 -9.08 47.99
CA VAL A 112 -5.18 -9.40 47.73
C VAL A 112 -5.39 -10.91 47.64
N ARG A 113 -6.46 -11.42 48.28
CA ARG A 113 -6.90 -12.81 48.11
C ARG A 113 -7.62 -12.96 46.78
N ILE A 114 -7.11 -13.84 45.92
CA ILE A 114 -7.68 -14.10 44.60
C ILE A 114 -8.50 -15.39 44.64
N GLU A 115 -9.77 -15.31 44.26
CA GLU A 115 -10.67 -16.45 44.12
C GLU A 115 -10.93 -16.68 42.63
N LYS A 116 -10.41 -17.77 42.08
CA LYS A 116 -10.50 -18.06 40.64
C LYS A 116 -11.66 -19.00 40.37
N VAL A 117 -12.57 -18.60 39.49
CA VAL A 117 -13.59 -19.49 38.92
C VAL A 117 -13.00 -20.16 37.68
N GLU A 118 -12.86 -21.48 37.69
CA GLU A 118 -12.19 -22.22 36.61
C GLU A 118 -13.15 -22.80 35.57
N THR A 119 -14.41 -23.00 35.95
CA THR A 119 -15.42 -23.62 35.09
C THR A 119 -16.27 -22.52 34.43
N PRO A 120 -16.26 -22.41 33.09
CA PRO A 120 -17.22 -21.55 32.38
C PRO A 120 -18.63 -22.16 32.39
N ASP A 121 -19.64 -21.36 32.07
CA ASP A 121 -20.98 -21.86 31.76
C ASP A 121 -21.05 -22.55 30.38
N GLU A 122 -22.23 -23.06 30.03
CA GLU A 122 -22.51 -23.79 28.76
C GLU A 122 -22.17 -22.99 27.50
N HIS A 123 -22.01 -21.66 27.62
CA HIS A 123 -21.66 -20.76 26.52
C HIS A 123 -20.22 -20.25 26.61
N GLY A 124 -19.38 -20.82 27.48
CA GLY A 124 -17.97 -20.43 27.62
C GLY A 124 -17.76 -19.14 28.42
N ASN A 125 -18.79 -18.60 29.10
CA ASN A 125 -18.71 -17.36 29.87
C ASN A 125 -18.49 -17.65 31.37
N TYR A 126 -17.72 -16.78 32.04
CA TYR A 126 -17.40 -16.93 33.47
C TYR A 126 -18.20 -15.97 34.36
N LEU A 127 -18.97 -15.05 33.78
CA LEU A 127 -19.64 -13.98 34.54
C LEU A 127 -20.64 -14.52 35.57
N SER A 128 -21.48 -15.47 35.16
CA SER A 128 -22.47 -16.13 36.02
C SER A 128 -21.79 -16.81 37.21
N GLY A 129 -20.78 -17.65 36.93
CA GLY A 129 -19.98 -18.33 37.96
C GLY A 129 -19.24 -17.36 38.89
N ARG A 130 -18.67 -16.27 38.37
CA ARG A 130 -18.01 -15.24 39.20
C ARG A 130 -18.99 -14.52 40.13
N LEU A 131 -20.18 -14.19 39.65
CA LEU A 131 -21.21 -13.55 40.49
C LEU A 131 -21.76 -14.50 41.54
N GLN A 132 -21.99 -15.77 41.19
CA GLN A 132 -22.37 -16.79 42.16
C GLN A 132 -21.30 -16.95 43.22
N ARG A 133 -20.03 -17.00 42.82
CA ARG A 133 -18.90 -17.11 43.77
C ARG A 133 -18.80 -15.90 44.69
N VAL A 134 -19.08 -14.69 44.22
CA VAL A 134 -19.20 -13.50 45.08
C VAL A 134 -20.30 -13.73 46.13
N GLN A 135 -21.47 -14.23 45.74
CA GLN A 135 -22.56 -14.52 46.66
C GLN A 135 -22.16 -15.58 47.70
N ASP A 136 -21.55 -16.69 47.28
CA ASP A 136 -21.10 -17.73 48.20
C ASP A 136 -20.09 -17.19 49.23
N LEU A 137 -19.18 -16.31 48.80
CA LEU A 137 -18.18 -15.69 49.68
C LEU A 137 -18.82 -14.68 50.64
N LEU A 138 -19.85 -13.95 50.22
CA LEU A 138 -20.62 -13.08 51.11
C LEU A 138 -21.33 -13.90 52.20
N ASP A 139 -21.87 -15.06 51.86
CA ASP A 139 -22.56 -15.94 52.81
C ASP A 139 -21.58 -16.63 53.78
N MET A 140 -20.35 -16.95 53.32
CA MET A 140 -19.32 -17.63 54.12
C MET A 140 -18.48 -16.69 54.97
N ILE A 141 -18.23 -15.45 54.53
CA ILE A 141 -17.33 -14.52 55.21
C ILE A 141 -18.18 -13.50 55.98
N PRO A 142 -18.26 -13.59 57.32
CA PRO A 142 -19.00 -12.62 58.11
C PRO A 142 -18.33 -11.24 58.02
N ASN A 143 -19.12 -10.18 58.20
CA ASN A 143 -18.67 -8.78 58.03
C ASN A 143 -18.02 -8.56 56.65
N SER A 144 -18.69 -9.00 55.59
CA SER A 144 -18.27 -8.77 54.22
C SER A 144 -19.17 -7.77 53.48
N TYR A 145 -18.62 -7.13 52.46
CA TYR A 145 -19.29 -6.08 51.68
C TYR A 145 -19.02 -6.25 50.19
N TRP A 146 -20.06 -6.08 49.37
CA TRP A 146 -19.94 -6.12 47.91
C TRP A 146 -20.11 -4.72 47.30
N PRO A 147 -19.04 -4.12 46.73
CA PRO A 147 -19.12 -2.80 46.09
C PRO A 147 -20.11 -2.72 44.93
N ASN A 148 -20.29 -3.82 44.19
CA ASN A 148 -21.22 -3.98 43.08
C ASN A 148 -21.19 -2.82 42.06
N GLN A 149 -20.03 -2.63 41.42
CA GLN A 149 -19.77 -1.47 40.55
C GLN A 149 -20.78 -1.23 39.41
N TYR A 150 -21.60 -2.23 39.04
CA TYR A 150 -22.57 -2.14 37.95
C TYR A 150 -23.98 -1.73 38.38
N ALA A 151 -24.26 -1.69 39.68
CA ALA A 151 -25.56 -1.27 40.22
C ALA A 151 -25.44 -0.16 41.27
N ASN A 152 -24.25 0.03 41.85
CA ASN A 152 -24.04 1.02 42.90
C ASN A 152 -24.06 2.45 42.35
N LYS A 153 -25.00 3.27 42.83
CA LYS A 153 -25.18 4.68 42.42
C LYS A 153 -24.02 5.59 42.84
N ALA A 154 -23.19 5.18 43.79
CA ALA A 154 -21.96 5.88 44.12
C ALA A 154 -20.95 5.87 42.95
N ASN A 155 -21.07 4.94 41.99
CA ASN A 155 -20.23 4.91 40.79
C ASN A 155 -20.43 6.16 39.90
N PRO A 156 -21.62 6.43 39.34
CA PRO A 156 -21.82 7.67 38.58
C PRO A 156 -21.62 8.93 39.42
N HIS A 157 -22.02 8.92 40.70
CA HIS A 157 -21.81 10.08 41.56
C HIS A 157 -20.33 10.47 41.71
N ALA A 158 -19.41 9.51 41.74
CA ALA A 158 -17.98 9.78 41.78
C ALA A 158 -17.48 10.59 40.56
N HIS A 159 -18.17 10.47 39.42
CA HIS A 159 -17.79 11.14 38.17
C HIS A 159 -18.42 12.51 37.98
N HIS A 160 -19.30 12.96 38.89
CA HIS A 160 -19.66 14.38 38.98
C HIS A 160 -18.41 15.23 39.18
N GLN A 161 -17.49 14.75 40.03
CA GLN A 161 -16.20 15.38 40.24
C GLN A 161 -15.35 15.42 38.95
N THR A 162 -15.36 14.35 38.15
CA THR A 162 -14.62 14.32 36.87
C THR A 162 -15.11 15.43 35.93
N MET A 163 -16.43 15.61 35.79
CA MET A 163 -16.98 16.68 34.95
C MET A 163 -16.77 18.08 35.54
N ALA A 164 -16.94 18.23 36.86
CA ALA A 164 -16.67 19.48 37.56
C ALA A 164 -15.23 19.94 37.31
N GLU A 165 -14.25 19.05 37.47
CA GLU A 165 -12.84 19.38 37.23
C GLU A 165 -12.55 19.76 35.77
N ILE A 166 -13.26 19.19 34.80
CA ILE A 166 -13.13 19.59 33.38
C ILE A 166 -13.64 21.01 33.20
N VAL A 167 -14.85 21.31 33.70
CA VAL A 167 -15.47 22.64 33.59
C VAL A 167 -14.66 23.70 34.33
N GLU A 168 -14.17 23.41 35.53
CA GLU A 168 -13.32 24.32 36.33
C GLU A 168 -11.96 24.61 35.65
N SER A 169 -11.48 23.71 34.79
CA SER A 169 -10.20 23.86 34.08
C SER A 169 -10.33 24.60 32.74
N MET A 170 -11.54 24.96 32.31
CA MET A 170 -11.80 25.58 31.01
C MET A 170 -12.55 26.91 31.19
N ASP A 171 -12.28 27.89 30.34
CA ASP A 171 -13.01 29.18 30.36
C ASP A 171 -14.50 29.01 30.06
N ASN A 172 -14.83 28.00 29.24
CA ASN A 172 -16.20 27.59 28.95
C ASN A 172 -16.29 26.05 29.01
N PRO A 173 -17.44 25.50 29.43
CA PRO A 173 -17.70 24.06 29.31
C PRO A 173 -17.46 23.56 27.88
N PRO A 174 -17.00 22.32 27.69
CA PRO A 174 -16.79 21.77 26.35
C PRO A 174 -18.11 21.61 25.59
N ASP A 175 -18.09 21.80 24.27
CA ASP A 175 -19.25 21.56 23.41
C ASP A 175 -19.59 20.06 23.35
N TYR A 176 -18.57 19.19 23.38
CA TYR A 176 -18.73 17.73 23.36
C TYR A 176 -17.85 17.07 24.43
N LEU A 177 -18.39 16.06 25.12
CA LEU A 177 -17.63 15.17 26.00
C LEU A 177 -17.65 13.73 25.46
N PHE A 178 -16.47 13.18 25.19
CA PHE A 178 -16.27 11.80 24.76
C PHE A 178 -15.83 10.93 25.93
N ALA A 179 -16.59 9.87 26.22
CA ALA A 179 -16.22 8.89 27.23
C ALA A 179 -16.51 7.46 26.77
N SER A 180 -15.54 6.58 26.97
CA SER A 180 -15.71 5.15 26.70
C SER A 180 -16.63 4.47 27.72
N THR A 181 -17.47 3.54 27.25
CA THR A 181 -18.50 2.91 28.08
C THR A 181 -18.17 1.48 28.50
N SER A 182 -18.48 1.15 29.76
CA SER A 182 -18.48 -0.23 30.28
C SER A 182 -19.57 -0.37 31.35
N THR A 183 -19.31 0.03 32.59
CA THR A 183 -20.38 0.17 33.61
C THR A 183 -21.32 1.34 33.32
N CYS A 184 -20.93 2.25 32.42
CA CYS A 184 -21.59 3.53 32.15
C CYS A 184 -21.54 4.54 33.31
N GLY A 185 -20.84 4.25 34.42
CA GLY A 185 -20.73 5.18 35.54
C GLY A 185 -20.12 6.53 35.15
N THR A 186 -19.00 6.53 34.41
CA THR A 186 -18.32 7.77 33.98
C THR A 186 -19.21 8.66 33.14
N ILE A 187 -19.73 8.15 32.02
CA ILE A 187 -20.58 8.95 31.12
C ILE A 187 -21.86 9.44 31.82
N MET A 188 -22.45 8.64 32.70
CA MET A 188 -23.66 9.01 33.44
C MET A 188 -23.39 10.06 34.50
N GLY A 189 -22.32 9.94 35.27
CA GLY A 189 -21.94 10.98 36.23
C GLY A 189 -21.66 12.32 35.56
N CYS A 190 -20.97 12.30 34.42
CA CYS A 190 -20.75 13.50 33.65
C CYS A 190 -22.05 14.08 33.07
N ALA A 191 -22.93 13.24 32.51
CA ALA A 191 -24.21 13.69 31.96
C ALA A 191 -25.16 14.25 33.04
N GLU A 192 -25.23 13.61 34.20
CA GLU A 192 -25.99 14.09 35.36
C GLU A 192 -25.49 15.46 35.82
N TYR A 193 -24.17 15.64 35.90
CA TYR A 193 -23.56 16.93 36.23
C TYR A 193 -23.92 17.99 35.19
N VAL A 194 -23.72 17.71 33.90
CA VAL A 194 -24.08 18.58 32.77
C VAL A 194 -25.53 19.04 32.86
N ARG A 195 -26.46 18.14 33.12
CA ARG A 195 -27.88 18.46 33.26
C ARG A 195 -28.18 19.26 34.52
N SER A 196 -27.56 18.90 35.66
CA SER A 196 -27.77 19.61 36.93
C SER A 196 -27.29 21.07 36.89
N GLN A 197 -26.25 21.35 36.08
CA GLN A 197 -25.70 22.68 35.87
C GLN A 197 -26.24 23.36 34.60
N ASN A 198 -27.15 22.70 33.87
CA ASN A 198 -27.73 23.18 32.62
C ASN A 198 -26.68 23.60 31.56
N LEU A 199 -25.63 22.78 31.39
CA LEU A 199 -24.56 23.02 30.41
C LEU A 199 -25.00 22.57 29.02
N HIS A 200 -24.46 23.22 27.99
CA HIS A 200 -24.74 22.92 26.58
C HIS A 200 -23.97 21.70 26.03
N THR A 201 -23.12 21.09 26.86
CA THR A 201 -22.24 19.97 26.48
C THR A 201 -23.02 18.77 25.99
N LYS A 202 -22.70 18.28 24.80
CA LYS A 202 -23.23 17.04 24.23
C LYS A 202 -22.43 15.83 24.70
N MET A 203 -23.12 14.77 25.07
CA MET A 203 -22.56 13.53 25.60
C MET A 203 -22.36 12.52 24.48
N VAL A 204 -21.11 12.14 24.22
CA VAL A 204 -20.73 11.12 23.23
C VAL A 204 -20.26 9.85 23.94
N ALA A 205 -21.09 8.81 23.88
CA ALA A 205 -20.74 7.49 24.37
C ALA A 205 -19.92 6.74 23.32
N VAL A 206 -18.73 6.28 23.71
CA VAL A 206 -17.84 5.49 22.85
C VAL A 206 -17.89 4.04 23.30
N ASP A 207 -18.51 3.19 22.49
CA ASP A 207 -18.70 1.78 22.82
C ASP A 207 -17.92 0.85 21.88
N ALA A 208 -17.60 -0.36 22.35
CA ALA A 208 -16.92 -1.34 21.52
C ALA A 208 -17.90 -1.97 20.52
N LEU A 209 -17.46 -2.23 19.29
CA LEU A 209 -18.19 -3.13 18.40
C LEU A 209 -18.29 -4.52 19.07
N GLY A 210 -19.48 -5.12 19.09
CA GLY A 210 -19.73 -6.37 19.85
C GLY A 210 -20.16 -6.17 21.32
N SER A 211 -20.32 -4.93 21.78
CA SER A 211 -20.89 -4.59 23.09
C SER A 211 -22.41 -4.55 23.06
N VAL A 212 -23.09 -5.06 24.09
CA VAL A 212 -24.56 -5.06 24.16
C VAL A 212 -25.16 -3.83 24.86
N ILE A 213 -24.32 -2.90 25.35
CA ILE A 213 -24.76 -1.74 26.15
C ILE A 213 -25.80 -0.89 25.40
N PHE A 214 -25.54 -0.61 24.13
CA PHE A 214 -26.42 0.19 23.27
C PHE A 214 -27.29 -0.64 22.32
N GLY A 215 -27.37 -1.96 22.51
CA GLY A 215 -28.28 -2.84 21.77
C GLY A 215 -27.68 -3.57 20.57
N SER A 216 -26.35 -3.55 20.40
CA SER A 216 -25.66 -4.37 19.40
C SER A 216 -25.58 -5.83 19.84
N SER A 217 -25.38 -6.75 18.89
CA SER A 217 -25.16 -8.16 19.18
C SER A 217 -23.83 -8.38 19.91
N ALA A 218 -23.81 -9.30 20.88
CA ALA A 218 -22.58 -9.67 21.57
C ALA A 218 -21.58 -10.28 20.58
N ALA A 219 -20.34 -9.82 20.60
CA ALA A 219 -19.23 -10.42 19.86
C ALA A 219 -17.95 -10.44 20.72
N GLU A 220 -16.98 -11.26 20.30
CA GLU A 220 -15.66 -11.27 20.93
C GLU A 220 -14.97 -9.91 20.76
N ARG A 221 -14.22 -9.51 21.80
CA ARG A 221 -13.48 -8.24 21.86
C ARG A 221 -12.11 -8.50 22.43
N LEU A 222 -11.09 -8.03 21.72
CA LEU A 222 -9.69 -8.24 22.05
C LEU A 222 -9.17 -7.17 23.01
N VAL A 223 -9.57 -5.91 22.84
CA VAL A 223 -9.10 -4.80 23.68
C VAL A 223 -10.01 -4.65 24.91
N PRO A 224 -9.49 -4.83 26.14
CA PRO A 224 -10.30 -4.68 27.34
C PRO A 224 -10.58 -3.20 27.66
N GLY A 225 -11.49 -2.97 28.61
CA GLY A 225 -11.71 -1.65 29.22
C GLY A 225 -12.85 -0.81 28.63
N HIS A 226 -13.37 -1.16 27.45
CA HIS A 226 -14.58 -0.57 26.86
C HIS A 226 -15.47 -1.65 26.23
N GLY A 227 -16.79 -1.44 26.23
CA GLY A 227 -17.80 -2.44 25.94
C GLY A 227 -18.10 -3.40 27.10
N ALA A 228 -19.31 -3.97 27.08
CA ALA A 228 -19.72 -5.00 28.03
C ALA A 228 -20.60 -6.06 27.35
N GLY A 229 -20.48 -7.31 27.82
CA GLY A 229 -21.36 -8.42 27.43
C GLY A 229 -22.72 -8.42 28.15
N ARG A 230 -23.03 -7.37 28.91
CA ARG A 230 -24.34 -7.16 29.55
C ARG A 230 -24.76 -5.71 29.47
N SER A 231 -26.06 -5.46 29.51
CA SER A 231 -26.60 -4.11 29.68
C SER A 231 -26.19 -3.54 31.04
N SER A 232 -25.90 -2.23 31.09
CA SER A 232 -25.68 -1.54 32.36
C SER A 232 -27.00 -1.09 32.98
N LYS A 233 -27.18 -1.31 34.29
CA LYS A 233 -28.31 -0.76 35.07
C LYS A 233 -28.14 0.74 35.39
N LEU A 234 -26.93 1.28 35.20
CA LEU A 234 -26.64 2.69 35.44
C LEU A 234 -26.94 3.56 34.22
N LEU A 235 -27.03 2.96 33.02
CA LEU A 235 -27.23 3.70 31.78
C LEU A 235 -28.66 4.24 31.68
N ASN A 236 -28.78 5.56 31.59
CA ASN A 236 -29.94 6.23 31.03
C ASN A 236 -29.62 6.70 29.61
N LYS A 237 -30.24 6.08 28.60
CA LYS A 237 -29.98 6.39 27.18
C LYS A 237 -30.43 7.80 26.80
N ASP A 238 -31.41 8.37 27.49
CA ASP A 238 -31.93 9.71 27.21
C ASP A 238 -30.91 10.83 27.54
N PHE A 239 -29.82 10.48 28.22
CA PHE A 239 -28.75 11.40 28.61
C PHE A 239 -27.56 11.34 27.64
N ILE A 240 -27.66 10.57 26.54
CA ILE A 240 -26.63 10.39 25.53
C ILE A 240 -27.07 11.00 24.21
N ASP A 241 -26.29 11.93 23.66
CA ASP A 241 -26.57 12.58 22.38
C ASP A 241 -26.08 11.75 21.19
N HIS A 242 -24.91 11.11 21.34
CA HIS A 242 -24.31 10.31 20.28
C HIS A 242 -23.72 9.01 20.83
N VAL A 243 -23.83 7.93 20.06
CA VAL A 243 -23.17 6.65 20.32
C VAL A 243 -22.27 6.32 19.15
N VAL A 244 -20.98 6.11 19.41
CA VAL A 244 -19.99 5.74 18.38
C VAL A 244 -19.44 4.37 18.72
N HIS A 245 -19.54 3.44 17.77
CA HIS A 245 -18.96 2.10 17.91
C HIS A 245 -17.56 2.05 17.30
N ILE A 246 -16.61 1.54 18.06
CA ILE A 246 -15.20 1.42 17.69
C ILE A 246 -14.79 -0.05 17.73
N ASN A 247 -14.15 -0.52 16.67
CA ASN A 247 -13.57 -1.87 16.65
C ASN A 247 -12.16 -1.89 17.26
N ASP A 248 -11.66 -3.08 17.58
CA ASP A 248 -10.37 -3.25 18.24
C ASP A 248 -9.18 -2.67 17.43
N LYS A 249 -9.23 -2.74 16.10
CA LYS A 249 -8.17 -2.19 15.22
C LYS A 249 -8.13 -0.66 15.25
N GLU A 250 -9.29 -0.02 15.20
CA GLU A 250 -9.44 1.44 15.34
C GLU A 250 -8.98 1.90 16.74
N CYS A 251 -9.29 1.11 17.76
CA CYS A 251 -8.83 1.33 19.13
C CYS A 251 -7.29 1.32 19.22
N VAL A 252 -6.63 0.32 18.61
CA VAL A 252 -5.16 0.26 18.53
C VAL A 252 -4.60 1.47 17.76
N GLY A 253 -5.18 1.80 16.61
CA GLY A 253 -4.78 2.96 15.81
C GLY A 253 -4.83 4.27 16.59
N GLY A 254 -5.90 4.50 17.36
CA GLY A 254 -6.02 5.68 18.23
C GLY A 254 -4.96 5.74 19.33
N CYS A 255 -4.63 4.60 19.95
CA CYS A 255 -3.56 4.51 20.96
C CYS A 255 -2.19 4.86 20.37
N HIS A 256 -1.87 4.32 19.20
CA HIS A 256 -0.62 4.62 18.50
C HIS A 256 -0.55 6.07 18.03
N ARG A 257 -1.68 6.66 17.62
CA ARG A 257 -1.72 8.09 17.25
C ARG A 257 -1.44 9.00 18.45
N LEU A 258 -2.03 8.73 19.61
CA LEU A 258 -1.72 9.44 20.86
C LEU A 258 -0.22 9.35 21.20
N LEU A 259 0.35 8.15 21.11
CA LEU A 259 1.76 7.94 21.37
C LEU A 259 2.65 8.71 20.37
N ASN A 260 2.40 8.55 19.08
CA ASN A 260 3.26 9.09 18.02
C ASN A 260 3.14 10.61 17.83
N LYS A 261 1.97 11.18 18.14
CA LYS A 261 1.71 12.62 17.94
C LYS A 261 1.87 13.42 19.22
N GLU A 262 1.43 12.90 20.36
CA GLU A 262 1.40 13.63 21.63
C GLU A 262 2.37 13.07 22.69
N ALA A 263 3.07 11.97 22.40
CA ALA A 263 3.90 11.26 23.37
C ALA A 263 3.13 10.79 24.61
N ILE A 264 1.84 10.44 24.43
CA ILE A 264 0.98 9.94 25.51
C ILE A 264 0.83 8.42 25.38
N LEU A 265 1.34 7.68 26.35
CA LEU A 265 1.17 6.23 26.46
C LEU A 265 -0.10 5.89 27.23
N ALA A 266 -1.21 5.64 26.53
CA ALA A 266 -2.55 5.48 27.12
C ALA A 266 -3.14 4.07 26.88
N GLY A 267 -4.07 3.64 27.72
CA GLY A 267 -4.71 2.34 27.56
C GLY A 267 -5.75 2.30 26.44
N GLY A 268 -6.20 1.10 26.08
CA GLY A 268 -7.03 0.87 24.88
C GLY A 268 -8.25 1.78 24.78
N SER A 269 -9.03 1.89 25.86
CA SER A 269 -10.23 2.73 25.88
C SER A 269 -9.98 4.22 25.57
N SER A 270 -8.75 4.70 25.75
CA SER A 270 -8.30 6.05 25.34
C SER A 270 -8.15 6.15 23.83
N GLY A 271 -7.57 5.12 23.19
CA GLY A 271 -7.48 5.03 21.73
C GLY A 271 -8.85 4.97 21.06
N ALA A 272 -9.82 4.27 21.67
CA ALA A 272 -11.20 4.26 21.18
C ALA A 272 -11.83 5.66 21.16
N VAL A 273 -11.60 6.46 22.21
CA VAL A 273 -12.10 7.83 22.31
C VAL A 273 -11.50 8.74 21.23
N ILE A 274 -10.22 8.56 20.91
CA ILE A 274 -9.55 9.29 19.81
C ILE A 274 -10.15 8.91 18.45
N ALA A 275 -10.30 7.61 18.19
CA ALA A 275 -10.92 7.12 16.95
C ALA A 275 -12.38 7.61 16.80
N ALA A 276 -13.12 7.76 17.90
CA ALA A 276 -14.48 8.28 17.88
C ALA A 276 -14.56 9.76 17.45
N VAL A 277 -13.61 10.59 17.91
CA VAL A 277 -13.50 11.99 17.43
C VAL A 277 -13.23 12.04 15.94
N GLU A 278 -12.31 11.21 15.43
CA GLU A 278 -12.01 11.13 14.00
C GLU A 278 -13.25 10.76 13.16
N LYS A 279 -14.03 9.78 13.61
CA LYS A 279 -15.28 9.37 12.93
C LYS A 279 -16.36 10.44 12.93
N LEU A 280 -16.48 11.20 14.01
CA LEU A 280 -17.50 12.24 14.12
C LEU A 280 -17.05 13.59 13.57
N ARG A 281 -15.81 13.74 13.11
CA ARG A 281 -15.24 15.01 12.65
C ARG A 281 -16.19 15.83 11.77
N SER A 282 -16.75 15.24 10.72
CA SER A 282 -17.63 15.96 9.76
C SER A 282 -18.99 16.35 10.33
N GLN A 283 -19.36 15.83 11.51
CA GLN A 283 -20.62 16.10 12.20
C GLN A 283 -20.43 17.11 13.35
N ILE A 284 -19.19 17.40 13.74
CA ILE A 284 -18.86 18.36 14.78
C ILE A 284 -18.58 19.71 14.09
N PRO A 285 -19.27 20.80 14.47
CA PRO A 285 -19.02 22.11 13.89
C PRO A 285 -17.57 22.58 14.09
N ASP A 286 -17.01 23.20 13.06
CA ASP A 286 -15.70 23.83 13.13
C ASP A 286 -15.63 24.85 14.28
N GLY A 287 -14.51 24.87 14.99
CA GLY A 287 -14.27 25.68 16.17
C GLY A 287 -14.76 25.06 17.48
N SER A 288 -15.48 23.93 17.45
CA SER A 288 -15.99 23.29 18.67
C SER A 288 -14.86 22.82 19.59
N SER A 289 -15.11 22.92 20.89
CA SER A 289 -14.29 22.39 21.97
C SER A 289 -14.77 20.99 22.37
N CYS A 290 -13.85 20.03 22.40
CA CYS A 290 -14.15 18.62 22.66
C CYS A 290 -13.26 18.13 23.82
N ALA A 291 -13.88 17.69 24.91
CA ALA A 291 -13.20 17.05 26.02
C ALA A 291 -13.23 15.52 25.88
N LEU A 292 -12.08 14.87 26.03
CA LEU A 292 -11.87 13.43 25.93
C LEU A 292 -11.42 12.90 27.30
N ILE A 293 -12.04 11.83 27.78
CA ILE A 293 -11.58 11.16 29.00
C ILE A 293 -10.64 10.02 28.63
N LEU A 294 -9.38 10.09 29.10
CA LEU A 294 -8.36 9.05 28.89
C LEU A 294 -8.22 8.19 30.15
N PRO A 295 -8.85 6.99 30.22
CA PRO A 295 -9.14 6.34 31.51
C PRO A 295 -7.95 5.72 32.24
N ASP A 296 -6.93 5.22 31.54
CA ASP A 296 -5.83 4.46 32.11
C ASP A 296 -4.54 4.54 31.29
N ASN A 297 -3.42 4.09 31.88
CA ASN A 297 -2.09 4.09 31.27
C ASN A 297 -1.90 2.89 30.32
N GLY A 298 -1.10 3.08 29.26
CA GLY A 298 -0.73 2.07 28.28
C GLY A 298 0.20 0.96 28.79
N GLU A 299 0.85 1.12 29.95
CA GLU A 299 1.74 0.11 30.56
C GLU A 299 1.10 -1.29 30.67
N ARG A 300 -0.21 -1.34 30.94
CA ARG A 300 -0.97 -2.60 31.07
C ARG A 300 -1.20 -3.32 29.74
N TYR A 301 -0.88 -2.63 28.65
CA TYR A 301 -1.11 -3.05 27.27
C TYR A 301 0.20 -3.21 26.48
N LEU A 302 1.36 -3.18 27.17
CA LEU A 302 2.69 -3.38 26.55
C LEU A 302 2.85 -4.76 25.91
N ASP A 303 2.17 -5.78 26.42
CA ASP A 303 2.14 -7.13 25.83
C ASP A 303 1.03 -7.28 24.76
N THR A 304 0.26 -6.22 24.48
CA THR A 304 -0.89 -6.23 23.57
C THR A 304 -0.88 -5.07 22.58
N ILE A 305 -1.62 -3.98 22.84
CA ILE A 305 -1.80 -2.82 21.96
C ILE A 305 -0.47 -2.20 21.51
N TYR A 306 0.56 -2.27 22.36
CA TYR A 306 1.91 -1.74 22.08
C TYR A 306 2.94 -2.83 21.79
N ASN A 307 2.49 -4.07 21.57
CA ASN A 307 3.33 -5.18 21.16
C ASN A 307 3.07 -5.48 19.68
N ASP A 308 4.06 -5.22 18.84
CA ASP A 308 3.93 -5.43 17.39
C ASP A 308 3.64 -6.89 17.03
N GLU A 309 4.12 -7.88 17.80
CA GLU A 309 3.81 -9.30 17.57
C GLU A 309 2.36 -9.61 17.92
N TRP A 310 1.82 -9.03 19.00
CA TRP A 310 0.42 -9.19 19.37
C TRP A 310 -0.48 -8.50 18.35
N ILE A 311 -0.12 -7.30 17.91
CA ILE A 311 -0.82 -6.59 16.82
C ILE A 311 -0.77 -7.44 15.54
N LYS A 312 0.40 -7.96 15.17
CA LYS A 312 0.53 -8.92 14.06
C LYS A 312 -0.31 -10.17 14.25
N ALA A 313 -0.42 -10.67 15.47
CA ALA A 313 -1.14 -11.90 15.76
C ALA A 313 -2.66 -11.70 15.86
N HIS A 314 -3.17 -10.47 15.90
CA HIS A 314 -4.61 -10.23 16.12
C HIS A 314 -5.24 -9.27 15.11
N PHE A 315 -4.46 -8.38 14.50
CA PHE A 315 -4.90 -7.42 13.48
C PHE A 315 -4.14 -7.53 12.17
N GLU A 316 -2.95 -8.12 12.17
CA GLU A 316 -2.22 -8.52 10.95
C GLU A 316 -2.11 -10.04 10.82
N LYS A 317 -3.04 -10.75 11.47
CA LYS A 317 -3.16 -12.18 11.31
C LYS A 317 -3.63 -12.41 9.88
N SER A 318 -2.90 -13.27 9.20
CA SER A 318 -3.28 -13.89 7.95
C SER A 318 -4.75 -14.34 7.97
N GLU A 319 -5.59 -13.62 7.26
CA GLU A 319 -6.85 -14.15 6.76
C GLU A 319 -6.55 -14.56 5.29
N CYS A 320 -6.48 -15.82 4.83
CA CYS A 320 -7.03 -17.09 5.30
C CYS A 320 -8.39 -16.91 5.95
N SER A 321 -9.35 -16.50 5.10
CA SER A 321 -10.77 -16.22 5.35
C SER A 321 -11.11 -14.83 5.93
N ILE A 322 -11.06 -13.78 5.08
CA ILE A 322 -12.09 -12.72 5.15
C ILE A 322 -13.11 -13.04 4.08
N ALA A 323 -14.32 -13.29 4.55
CA ALA A 323 -15.52 -13.16 3.76
C ALA A 323 -15.58 -11.76 3.13
N VAL A 324 -15.31 -11.69 1.82
CA VAL A 324 -15.91 -10.65 0.98
C VAL A 324 -17.40 -10.61 1.34
N LYS A 325 -17.94 -9.41 1.62
CA LYS A 325 -19.33 -9.21 2.07
C LYS A 325 -20.35 -9.70 1.03
N GLY A 326 -20.57 -11.01 1.03
CA GLY A 326 -21.71 -11.74 0.50
C GLY A 326 -21.94 -12.87 1.49
N ARG A 327 -23.17 -13.00 2.01
CA ARG A 327 -23.58 -13.96 3.04
C ARG A 327 -22.86 -15.31 2.89
N ALA A 328 -21.95 -15.62 3.81
CA ALA A 328 -21.48 -16.97 4.06
C ALA A 328 -21.99 -17.34 5.46
N GLN A 329 -22.92 -18.29 5.51
CA GLN A 329 -23.26 -19.00 6.73
C GLN A 329 -22.02 -19.78 7.17
N GLU A 330 -21.71 -19.76 8.47
CA GLU A 330 -20.85 -20.78 9.08
C GLU A 330 -21.56 -22.12 8.87
N VAL A 331 -21.03 -22.93 7.97
CA VAL A 331 -21.29 -24.36 7.94
C VAL A 331 -20.08 -24.99 8.62
N GLU A 332 -20.33 -25.64 9.76
CA GLU A 332 -19.37 -26.52 10.40
C GLU A 332 -18.79 -27.47 9.34
N VAL A 333 -17.47 -27.64 9.34
CA VAL A 333 -16.81 -28.59 8.45
C VAL A 333 -17.14 -29.99 8.97
N ASP A 334 -18.24 -30.54 8.50
CA ASP A 334 -18.42 -31.98 8.44
C ASP A 334 -17.32 -32.54 7.54
N ALA A 335 -16.56 -33.51 8.05
CA ALA A 335 -15.46 -34.17 7.36
C ALA A 335 -15.89 -35.08 6.20
N GLU A 336 -17.04 -34.79 5.56
CA GLU A 336 -17.64 -35.58 4.48
C GLU A 336 -18.35 -34.66 3.45
N GLU A 337 -17.60 -33.82 2.70
CA GLU A 337 -18.12 -33.23 1.45
C GLU A 337 -17.24 -33.58 0.24
N SER A 338 -17.65 -34.68 -0.40
CA SER A 338 -17.55 -35.14 -1.80
C SER A 338 -16.36 -34.73 -2.70
N ASP A 339 -15.81 -35.76 -3.36
CA ASP A 339 -14.83 -35.84 -4.47
C ASP A 339 -15.01 -34.91 -5.70
N ASP A 340 -15.81 -33.84 -5.67
CA ASP A 340 -16.24 -33.11 -6.88
C ASP A 340 -16.02 -31.57 -6.85
N LEU A 341 -15.14 -31.07 -5.96
CA LEU A 341 -14.78 -29.64 -5.86
C LEU A 341 -13.42 -29.35 -6.53
N GLN A 342 -13.47 -28.76 -7.73
CA GLN A 342 -12.28 -28.39 -8.50
C GLN A 342 -11.68 -27.06 -8.04
N LYS A 343 -10.35 -26.99 -7.96
CA LYS A 343 -9.62 -25.83 -7.45
C LYS A 343 -8.62 -25.29 -8.48
N ILE A 344 -8.66 -23.99 -8.69
CA ILE A 344 -7.78 -23.26 -9.62
C ILE A 344 -6.94 -22.28 -8.81
N ALA A 345 -5.63 -22.19 -9.06
CA ALA A 345 -4.77 -21.22 -8.40
C ALA A 345 -4.34 -20.08 -9.32
N ILE A 346 -4.31 -18.86 -8.77
CA ILE A 346 -3.70 -17.68 -9.36
C ILE A 346 -2.62 -17.19 -8.40
N ILE A 347 -1.37 -17.16 -8.86
CA ILE A 347 -0.20 -16.75 -8.08
C ILE A 347 0.21 -15.34 -8.51
N GLY A 348 0.03 -14.37 -7.62
CA GLY A 348 0.24 -12.95 -7.88
C GLY A 348 -1.08 -12.22 -8.06
N GLY A 349 -1.65 -11.71 -6.96
CA GLY A 349 -2.92 -10.98 -6.95
C GLY A 349 -2.84 -9.51 -7.36
N GLY A 350 -1.83 -9.10 -8.13
CA GLY A 350 -1.77 -7.76 -8.73
C GLY A 350 -2.66 -7.62 -9.98
N PRO A 351 -2.50 -6.57 -10.81
CA PRO A 351 -3.39 -6.29 -11.92
C PRO A 351 -3.55 -7.48 -12.88
N LYS A 352 -2.44 -8.12 -13.28
CA LYS A 352 -2.46 -9.26 -14.21
C LYS A 352 -3.14 -10.50 -13.63
N GLY A 353 -2.97 -10.78 -12.33
CA GLY A 353 -3.68 -11.88 -11.66
C GLY A 353 -5.17 -11.58 -11.51
N MET A 354 -5.53 -10.34 -11.17
CA MET A 354 -6.93 -9.90 -11.15
C MET A 354 -7.57 -10.04 -12.53
N TYR A 355 -6.85 -9.74 -13.61
CA TYR A 355 -7.34 -9.92 -14.97
C TYR A 355 -7.62 -11.39 -15.28
N GLY A 356 -6.79 -12.33 -14.79
CA GLY A 356 -7.07 -13.77 -14.85
C GLY A 356 -8.31 -14.16 -14.04
N PHE A 357 -8.42 -13.66 -12.81
CA PHE A 357 -9.57 -13.92 -11.94
C PHE A 357 -10.89 -13.44 -12.58
N GLU A 358 -10.86 -12.25 -13.15
CA GLU A 358 -11.98 -11.65 -13.85
C GLU A 358 -12.37 -12.43 -15.10
N ARG A 359 -11.40 -12.83 -15.94
CA ARG A 359 -11.68 -13.63 -17.15
C ARG A 359 -12.23 -15.00 -16.82
N LEU A 360 -11.75 -15.67 -15.77
CA LEU A 360 -12.36 -16.93 -15.29
C LEU A 360 -13.81 -16.73 -14.87
N ALA A 361 -14.08 -15.72 -14.02
CA ALA A 361 -15.43 -15.43 -13.56
C ALA A 361 -16.39 -15.12 -14.73
N ALA A 362 -15.93 -14.38 -15.74
CA ALA A 362 -16.70 -14.09 -16.95
C ALA A 362 -16.98 -15.36 -17.78
N GLN A 363 -15.99 -16.25 -17.93
CA GLN A 363 -16.16 -17.53 -18.63
C GLN A 363 -17.15 -18.45 -17.94
N PHE A 364 -17.08 -18.56 -16.61
CA PHE A 364 -18.02 -19.37 -15.83
C PHE A 364 -19.42 -18.74 -15.72
N LYS A 365 -19.56 -17.41 -15.83
CA LYS A 365 -20.88 -16.77 -15.87
C LYS A 365 -21.59 -16.99 -17.21
N ALA A 366 -20.84 -16.99 -18.31
CA ALA A 366 -21.39 -17.14 -19.65
C ALA A 366 -21.79 -18.59 -20.01
N HIS A 367 -21.39 -19.57 -19.19
CA HIS A 367 -21.62 -21.00 -19.45
C HIS A 367 -22.05 -21.69 -18.17
N LEU A 368 -23.01 -22.61 -18.22
CA LEU A 368 -23.40 -23.43 -17.06
C LEU A 368 -22.17 -24.16 -16.50
N VAL A 369 -21.97 -24.05 -15.19
CA VAL A 369 -20.94 -24.76 -14.44
C VAL A 369 -21.54 -26.05 -13.93
N GLU A 370 -21.04 -27.20 -14.39
CA GLU A 370 -21.57 -28.52 -14.05
C GLU A 370 -21.09 -29.01 -12.67
N HIS A 371 -19.92 -28.53 -12.21
CA HIS A 371 -19.28 -28.88 -10.94
C HIS A 371 -18.98 -27.63 -10.10
N LYS A 372 -18.84 -27.76 -8.78
CA LYS A 372 -18.42 -26.62 -7.93
C LYS A 372 -16.97 -26.26 -8.24
N VAL A 373 -16.68 -24.98 -8.48
CA VAL A 373 -15.33 -24.46 -8.75
C VAL A 373 -14.91 -23.50 -7.64
N GLU A 374 -13.68 -23.64 -7.15
CA GLU A 374 -13.07 -22.69 -6.21
C GLU A 374 -11.81 -22.06 -6.82
N ILE A 375 -11.76 -20.72 -6.88
CA ILE A 375 -10.64 -19.96 -7.41
C ILE A 375 -9.83 -19.40 -6.24
N HIS A 376 -8.59 -19.86 -6.10
CA HIS A 376 -7.66 -19.44 -5.07
C HIS A 376 -6.71 -18.37 -5.63
N VAL A 377 -6.74 -17.16 -5.07
CA VAL A 377 -5.79 -16.09 -5.43
C VAL A 377 -4.78 -15.91 -4.32
N TYR A 378 -3.50 -16.06 -4.64
CA TYR A 378 -2.39 -15.85 -3.74
C TYR A 378 -1.74 -14.50 -4.03
N ASN A 379 -1.53 -13.68 -3.01
CA ASN A 379 -0.84 -12.41 -3.14
C ASN A 379 0.12 -12.16 -1.97
N LYS A 380 1.28 -11.57 -2.24
CA LYS A 380 2.29 -11.30 -1.20
C LYS A 380 1.77 -10.36 -0.10
N THR A 381 0.98 -9.37 -0.50
CA THR A 381 0.38 -8.37 0.38
C THR A 381 -1.13 -8.53 0.44
N ALA A 382 -1.78 -7.87 1.40
CA ALA A 382 -3.25 -7.87 1.51
C ALA A 382 -3.94 -7.08 0.37
N HIS A 383 -3.18 -6.40 -0.49
CA HIS A 383 -3.66 -5.51 -1.54
C HIS A 383 -4.00 -6.28 -2.83
N PHE A 384 -5.08 -7.08 -2.80
CA PHE A 384 -5.55 -7.81 -3.98
C PHE A 384 -6.12 -6.86 -5.05
N GLY A 385 -5.80 -7.11 -6.32
CA GLY A 385 -6.03 -6.19 -7.44
C GLY A 385 -4.85 -5.25 -7.66
N ALA A 386 -4.42 -4.55 -6.61
CA ALA A 386 -3.35 -3.57 -6.66
C ALA A 386 -1.93 -4.18 -6.71
N GLY A 387 -1.70 -5.27 -5.97
CA GLY A 387 -0.38 -5.88 -5.80
C GLY A 387 0.63 -4.91 -5.15
N ASP A 388 1.92 -5.20 -5.32
CA ASP A 388 2.99 -4.44 -4.65
C ASP A 388 3.27 -3.06 -5.27
N ILE A 389 2.97 -2.89 -6.56
CA ILE A 389 3.26 -1.65 -7.31
C ILE A 389 2.22 -0.56 -7.05
N TYR A 390 0.96 -0.94 -6.83
CA TYR A 390 -0.17 -0.01 -6.71
C TYR A 390 -0.77 0.03 -5.31
N GLN A 391 -0.03 -0.27 -4.25
CA GLN A 391 -0.58 -0.22 -2.89
C GLN A 391 -1.24 1.15 -2.60
N PRO A 392 -2.51 1.20 -2.13
CA PRO A 392 -3.24 2.45 -1.86
C PRO A 392 -2.63 3.33 -0.76
N ASN A 393 -1.75 2.79 0.07
CA ASN A 393 -1.08 3.53 1.15
C ASN A 393 0.22 4.22 0.69
N GLN A 394 0.56 4.15 -0.60
CA GLN A 394 1.71 4.86 -1.16
C GLN A 394 1.48 6.38 -1.19
N PRO A 395 2.55 7.18 -1.19
CA PRO A 395 2.42 8.63 -1.30
C PRO A 395 1.79 9.11 -2.61
N GLU A 396 0.98 10.17 -2.52
CA GLU A 396 0.26 10.74 -3.68
C GLU A 396 1.19 11.33 -4.75
N TYR A 397 2.41 11.75 -4.40
CA TYR A 397 3.38 12.30 -5.36
C TYR A 397 3.97 11.24 -6.31
N LEU A 398 3.75 9.95 -6.04
CA LEU A 398 4.15 8.86 -6.94
C LEU A 398 3.14 8.75 -8.08
N LEU A 399 3.34 9.56 -9.12
CA LEU A 399 2.44 9.63 -10.26
C LEU A 399 2.62 8.45 -11.23
N MET A 400 1.51 8.10 -11.86
CA MET A 400 1.48 7.29 -13.07
C MET A 400 2.08 8.04 -14.24
N ASN A 401 2.66 7.30 -15.18
CA ASN A 401 3.14 7.84 -16.46
C ASN A 401 2.08 7.77 -17.58
N ASN A 402 0.86 7.32 -17.27
CA ASN A 402 -0.28 7.30 -18.18
C ASN A 402 -1.36 8.29 -17.71
N PRO A 403 -1.97 9.06 -18.63
CA PRO A 403 -3.13 9.87 -18.32
C PRO A 403 -4.28 9.03 -17.77
N ILE A 404 -5.11 9.61 -16.91
CA ILE A 404 -6.24 8.90 -16.29
C ILE A 404 -7.27 8.40 -17.31
N GLY A 405 -7.42 9.10 -18.46
CA GLY A 405 -8.27 8.65 -19.56
C GLY A 405 -7.79 7.36 -20.23
N ASP A 406 -6.49 7.04 -20.14
CA ASP A 406 -5.90 5.82 -20.72
C ASP A 406 -5.97 4.61 -19.76
N VAL A 407 -6.49 4.80 -18.54
CA VAL A 407 -6.51 3.75 -17.51
C VAL A 407 -7.89 3.10 -17.43
N ASN A 408 -7.95 1.82 -17.83
CA ASN A 408 -9.13 0.98 -17.69
C ASN A 408 -8.72 -0.45 -17.34
N MET A 409 -9.24 -0.99 -16.22
CA MET A 409 -8.98 -2.37 -15.80
C MET A 409 -9.92 -3.39 -16.48
N TRP A 410 -11.01 -2.92 -17.07
CA TRP A 410 -11.99 -3.76 -17.75
C TRP A 410 -11.62 -3.93 -19.24
N ILE A 411 -12.08 -5.02 -19.83
CA ILE A 411 -11.87 -5.32 -21.26
C ILE A 411 -13.21 -5.40 -21.99
N ASP A 412 -13.23 -4.91 -23.22
CA ASP A 412 -14.36 -5.04 -24.14
C ASP A 412 -14.17 -6.30 -25.02
N GLU A 413 -14.34 -7.47 -24.42
CA GLU A 413 -14.22 -8.77 -25.08
C GLU A 413 -15.38 -9.68 -24.64
N GLN A 414 -15.75 -10.67 -25.46
CA GLN A 414 -16.71 -11.71 -25.07
C GLN A 414 -16.01 -12.91 -24.41
N PRO A 415 -16.51 -13.42 -23.27
CA PRO A 415 -17.66 -12.93 -22.53
C PRO A 415 -17.38 -11.58 -21.84
N ARG A 416 -18.42 -10.74 -21.80
CA ARG A 416 -18.41 -9.44 -21.09
C ARG A 416 -17.98 -9.63 -19.63
N PRO A 417 -17.38 -8.59 -19.01
CA PRO A 417 -16.98 -8.66 -17.62
C PRO A 417 -18.08 -9.17 -16.68
N VAL A 418 -17.66 -9.92 -15.65
CA VAL A 418 -18.61 -10.54 -14.70
C VAL A 418 -19.42 -9.47 -13.92
N VAL A 419 -18.80 -8.32 -13.71
CA VAL A 419 -19.38 -7.14 -13.04
C VAL A 419 -20.38 -6.46 -13.99
N PRO A 420 -21.62 -6.16 -13.56
CA PRO A 420 -22.66 -5.58 -14.43
C PRO A 420 -22.34 -4.18 -14.97
N GLU A 421 -21.65 -3.35 -14.18
CA GLU A 421 -21.27 -1.99 -14.53
C GLU A 421 -19.74 -1.82 -14.45
N PRO A 422 -18.98 -2.29 -15.45
CA PRO A 422 -17.54 -2.10 -15.49
C PRO A 422 -17.21 -0.64 -15.82
N LEU A 423 -16.80 0.13 -14.81
CA LEU A 423 -16.47 1.56 -14.95
C LEU A 423 -14.98 1.74 -15.24
N SER A 424 -14.63 2.55 -16.25
CA SER A 424 -13.26 3.03 -16.45
C SER A 424 -12.78 3.86 -15.25
N LEU A 425 -11.48 4.20 -15.17
CA LEU A 425 -10.99 5.03 -14.05
C LEU A 425 -11.70 6.39 -14.00
N THR A 426 -11.96 7.01 -15.16
CA THR A 426 -12.63 8.30 -15.25
C THR A 426 -14.08 8.21 -14.77
N GLU A 427 -14.82 7.20 -15.21
CA GLU A 427 -16.19 6.94 -14.78
C GLU A 427 -16.27 6.60 -13.29
N TRP A 428 -15.30 5.82 -12.77
CA TRP A 428 -15.20 5.47 -11.36
C TRP A 428 -14.95 6.69 -10.47
N LEU A 429 -14.03 7.59 -10.88
CA LEU A 429 -13.76 8.84 -10.16
C LEU A 429 -14.99 9.74 -10.10
N GLN A 430 -15.74 9.83 -11.20
CA GLN A 430 -16.98 10.61 -11.25
C GLN A 430 -18.07 9.97 -10.36
N LYS A 431 -18.30 8.67 -10.50
CA LYS A 431 -19.44 7.98 -9.84
C LYS A 431 -19.20 7.64 -8.38
N LYS A 432 -17.99 7.20 -8.00
CA LYS A 432 -17.67 6.74 -6.64
C LYS A 432 -16.94 7.76 -5.79
N LYS A 433 -16.17 8.68 -6.40
CA LYS A 433 -15.42 9.71 -5.66
C LYS A 433 -15.99 11.12 -5.81
N ASN A 434 -17.03 11.30 -6.63
CA ASN A 434 -17.64 12.61 -6.94
C ASN A 434 -16.58 13.65 -7.38
N ARG A 435 -15.57 13.20 -8.13
CA ARG A 435 -14.45 14.02 -8.58
C ARG A 435 -14.70 14.51 -10.01
N THR A 436 -14.41 15.79 -10.26
CA THR A 436 -14.32 16.31 -11.64
C THR A 436 -13.07 15.77 -12.31
N VAL A 437 -13.22 15.20 -13.50
CA VAL A 437 -12.15 14.47 -14.18
C VAL A 437 -11.69 15.24 -15.41
N ILE A 438 -10.39 15.48 -15.51
CA ILE A 438 -9.73 15.95 -16.73
C ILE A 438 -8.93 14.78 -17.28
N GLU A 439 -9.37 14.17 -18.38
CA GLU A 439 -8.78 12.90 -18.90
C GLU A 439 -7.27 12.93 -19.15
N LYS A 440 -6.72 14.12 -19.36
CA LYS A 440 -5.31 14.39 -19.61
C LYS A 440 -4.45 14.51 -18.33
N GLU A 441 -5.07 14.57 -17.16
CA GLU A 441 -4.38 14.52 -15.87
C GLU A 441 -3.77 13.14 -15.61
N TYR A 442 -2.84 13.09 -14.67
CA TYR A 442 -2.20 11.86 -14.22
C TYR A 442 -2.68 11.52 -12.80
N ALA A 443 -2.90 10.24 -12.52
CA ALA A 443 -3.27 9.75 -11.18
C ALA A 443 -2.01 9.35 -10.40
N SER A 444 -2.08 9.39 -9.08
CA SER A 444 -1.11 8.71 -8.22
C SER A 444 -1.26 7.19 -8.36
N ARG A 445 -0.18 6.45 -8.08
CA ARG A 445 -0.22 4.98 -8.01
C ARG A 445 -1.17 4.50 -6.91
N ALA A 446 -1.26 5.24 -5.82
CA ALA A 446 -2.20 4.97 -4.73
C ALA A 446 -3.66 5.03 -5.19
N LEU A 447 -4.04 6.10 -5.92
CA LEU A 447 -5.38 6.25 -6.47
C LEU A 447 -5.74 5.14 -7.48
N VAL A 448 -4.79 4.76 -8.34
CA VAL A 448 -4.99 3.61 -9.25
C VAL A 448 -5.10 2.31 -8.45
N GLY A 449 -4.35 2.18 -7.36
CA GLY A 449 -4.49 1.12 -6.37
C GLY A 449 -5.89 0.95 -5.85
N GLU A 450 -6.49 2.03 -5.35
CA GLU A 450 -7.87 2.02 -4.85
C GLU A 450 -8.86 1.57 -5.92
N TYR A 451 -8.68 2.05 -7.15
CA TYR A 451 -9.49 1.63 -8.30
C TYR A 451 -9.36 0.12 -8.56
N LEU A 452 -8.15 -0.42 -8.53
CA LEU A 452 -7.90 -1.86 -8.73
C LEU A 452 -8.45 -2.72 -7.60
N GLU A 453 -8.29 -2.32 -6.33
CA GLU A 453 -8.86 -3.06 -5.19
C GLU A 453 -10.39 -3.06 -5.22
N ASP A 454 -11.01 -1.93 -5.56
CA ASP A 454 -12.46 -1.85 -5.74
C ASP A 454 -12.93 -2.76 -6.89
N GLY A 455 -12.18 -2.84 -7.99
CA GLY A 455 -12.41 -3.77 -9.09
C GLY A 455 -12.32 -5.24 -8.66
N PHE A 456 -11.27 -5.61 -7.94
CA PHE A 456 -11.09 -6.96 -7.40
C PHE A 456 -12.27 -7.37 -6.50
N ASN A 457 -12.65 -6.48 -5.58
CA ASN A 457 -13.80 -6.69 -4.71
C ASN A 457 -15.11 -6.76 -5.50
N ALA A 458 -15.28 -5.97 -6.56
CA ALA A 458 -16.44 -6.06 -7.42
C ALA A 458 -16.53 -7.43 -8.12
N ILE A 459 -15.42 -7.98 -8.61
CA ILE A 459 -15.37 -9.32 -9.21
C ILE A 459 -15.76 -10.38 -8.18
N ALA A 460 -15.15 -10.32 -6.99
CA ALA A 460 -15.42 -11.26 -5.90
C ALA A 460 -16.90 -11.28 -5.48
N ASN A 461 -17.56 -10.12 -5.44
CA ASN A 461 -18.98 -9.99 -5.10
C ASN A 461 -19.94 -10.45 -6.19
N HIS A 462 -19.47 -10.65 -7.42
CA HIS A 462 -20.31 -11.01 -8.58
C HIS A 462 -19.94 -12.37 -9.19
N LEU A 463 -19.27 -13.23 -8.43
CA LEU A 463 -19.01 -14.60 -8.87
C LEU A 463 -20.33 -15.33 -9.20
N PRO A 464 -20.37 -16.08 -10.31
CA PRO A 464 -21.57 -16.82 -10.71
C PRO A 464 -21.87 -17.97 -9.75
N GLU A 465 -23.10 -18.46 -9.79
CA GLU A 465 -23.51 -19.65 -9.01
C GLU A 465 -22.62 -20.85 -9.34
N GLY A 466 -22.23 -21.62 -8.32
CA GLY A 466 -21.28 -22.73 -8.46
C GLY A 466 -19.81 -22.33 -8.43
N VAL A 467 -19.47 -21.03 -8.38
CA VAL A 467 -18.08 -20.54 -8.29
C VAL A 467 -17.85 -19.80 -6.97
N ARG A 468 -16.78 -20.17 -6.27
CA ARG A 468 -16.31 -19.51 -5.03
C ARG A 468 -14.91 -18.93 -5.23
N GLY A 469 -14.62 -17.81 -4.56
CA GLY A 469 -13.27 -17.24 -4.48
C GLY A 469 -12.70 -17.37 -3.06
N SER A 470 -11.43 -17.74 -2.97
CA SER A 470 -10.66 -17.81 -1.73
C SER A 470 -9.32 -17.07 -1.90
N TYR A 471 -8.96 -16.22 -0.94
CA TYR A 471 -7.86 -15.26 -1.10
C TYR A 471 -6.83 -15.45 0.01
N PHE A 472 -5.56 -15.63 -0.37
CA PHE A 472 -4.48 -16.02 0.53
C PHE A 472 -3.34 -14.99 0.50
N GLN A 473 -3.06 -14.39 1.65
CA GLN A 473 -1.90 -13.52 1.82
C GLN A 473 -0.65 -14.35 2.12
N GLY A 474 0.35 -14.27 1.25
CA GLY A 474 1.65 -14.89 1.41
C GLY A 474 2.42 -14.98 0.10
N GLU A 475 3.75 -15.09 0.20
CA GLU A 475 4.61 -15.25 -0.96
C GLU A 475 4.65 -16.72 -1.35
N VAL A 476 4.13 -17.06 -2.52
CA VAL A 476 4.28 -18.43 -3.05
C VAL A 476 5.73 -18.65 -3.44
N ILE A 477 6.34 -19.71 -2.92
CA ILE A 477 7.77 -20.00 -3.11
C ILE A 477 8.05 -21.32 -3.82
N ASP A 478 7.07 -22.19 -3.98
CA ASP A 478 7.24 -23.46 -4.69
C ASP A 478 5.91 -24.00 -5.23
N LEU A 479 6.01 -24.82 -6.27
CA LEU A 479 4.94 -25.61 -6.87
C LEU A 479 5.43 -27.05 -6.96
N GLU A 480 4.74 -27.96 -6.28
CA GLU A 480 5.13 -29.36 -6.19
C GLU A 480 4.12 -30.24 -6.91
N LYS A 481 4.59 -31.07 -7.86
CA LYS A 481 3.76 -32.04 -8.58
C LYS A 481 3.48 -33.24 -7.66
N GLU A 482 2.22 -33.54 -7.39
CA GLU A 482 1.83 -34.60 -6.43
C GLU A 482 1.64 -35.98 -7.11
N ASN A 483 1.07 -36.01 -8.32
CA ASN A 483 0.62 -37.25 -8.99
C ASN A 483 1.08 -37.31 -10.47
N GLU A 484 0.93 -38.48 -11.11
CA GLU A 484 1.18 -38.65 -12.55
C GLU A 484 0.23 -37.79 -13.42
N ASP A 485 -0.98 -37.49 -12.93
CA ASP A 485 -2.02 -36.69 -13.60
C ASP A 485 -1.81 -35.16 -13.53
N GLU A 486 -0.61 -34.68 -13.21
CA GLU A 486 -0.24 -33.24 -13.21
C GLU A 486 -1.03 -32.33 -12.25
N CYS A 487 -1.42 -32.83 -11.07
CA CYS A 487 -1.93 -31.98 -9.99
C CYS A 487 -0.77 -31.33 -9.19
N TYR A 488 -0.94 -30.08 -8.79
CA TYR A 488 0.08 -29.29 -8.07
C TYR A 488 -0.36 -28.90 -6.67
N SER A 489 0.56 -28.97 -5.71
CA SER A 489 0.43 -28.30 -4.41
C SER A 489 1.29 -27.04 -4.35
N ILE A 490 0.90 -26.10 -3.49
CA ILE A 490 1.54 -24.79 -3.38
C ILE A 490 2.20 -24.65 -2.00
N HIS A 491 3.43 -24.16 -1.98
CA HIS A 491 4.12 -23.78 -0.75
C HIS A 491 4.16 -22.26 -0.62
N VAL A 492 3.72 -21.76 0.52
CA VAL A 492 3.61 -20.33 0.82
C VAL A 492 4.54 -19.97 1.96
N LYS A 493 5.38 -18.96 1.74
CA LYS A 493 6.11 -18.26 2.78
C LYS A 493 5.23 -17.16 3.37
N THR A 494 4.88 -17.30 4.64
CA THR A 494 4.05 -16.33 5.36
C THR A 494 4.84 -15.06 5.69
N ALA A 495 4.14 -14.00 6.12
CA ALA A 495 4.77 -12.75 6.58
C ALA A 495 5.71 -12.94 7.80
N ARG A 496 5.62 -14.07 8.51
CA ARG A 496 6.50 -14.44 9.63
C ARG A 496 7.77 -15.14 9.17
N GLY A 497 7.85 -15.51 7.89
CA GLY A 497 8.96 -16.25 7.29
C GLY A 497 8.76 -17.77 7.28
N ASP A 498 7.73 -18.28 7.97
CA ASP A 498 7.39 -19.71 7.97
C ASP A 498 6.94 -20.17 6.58
N VAL A 499 7.38 -21.35 6.18
CA VAL A 499 6.96 -22.01 4.95
C VAL A 499 5.88 -23.04 5.27
N GLN A 500 4.72 -22.92 4.63
CA GLN A 500 3.60 -23.82 4.76
C GLN A 500 3.21 -24.43 3.41
N LYS A 501 3.07 -25.76 3.37
CA LYS A 501 2.40 -26.45 2.27
C LYS A 501 0.89 -26.30 2.42
N MET A 502 0.23 -25.77 1.39
CA MET A 502 -1.22 -25.60 1.38
C MET A 502 -1.91 -26.97 1.22
N PRO A 503 -3.04 -27.23 1.92
CA PRO A 503 -3.70 -28.54 1.91
C PRO A 503 -4.55 -28.78 0.64
N HIS A 504 -4.25 -28.08 -0.45
CA HIS A 504 -5.05 -28.07 -1.67
C HIS A 504 -4.21 -28.56 -2.85
N GLN A 505 -4.87 -29.24 -3.78
CA GLN A 505 -4.33 -29.64 -5.07
C GLN A 505 -5.00 -28.82 -6.18
N TYR A 506 -4.22 -28.46 -7.20
CA TYR A 506 -4.64 -27.62 -8.30
C TYR A 506 -4.31 -28.26 -9.64
N ASP A 507 -5.30 -28.36 -10.52
CA ASP A 507 -5.12 -28.84 -11.89
C ASP A 507 -4.76 -27.71 -12.85
N GLN A 508 -4.97 -26.46 -12.41
CA GLN A 508 -4.74 -25.25 -13.20
C GLN A 508 -4.12 -24.17 -12.32
N VAL A 509 -2.99 -23.62 -12.77
CA VAL A 509 -2.23 -22.58 -12.07
C VAL A 509 -1.88 -21.46 -13.05
N LEU A 510 -2.16 -20.21 -12.68
CA LEU A 510 -1.72 -19.01 -13.39
C LEU A 510 -0.61 -18.31 -12.60
N LEU A 511 0.57 -18.17 -13.19
CA LEU A 511 1.67 -17.36 -12.69
C LEU A 511 1.54 -15.92 -13.22
N ALA A 512 1.27 -14.97 -12.34
CA ALA A 512 1.07 -13.56 -12.65
C ALA A 512 1.84 -12.63 -11.68
N THR A 513 3.02 -13.06 -11.24
CA THR A 513 3.85 -12.28 -10.30
C THR A 513 4.43 -11.02 -10.94
N GLY A 514 4.71 -10.00 -10.14
CA GLY A 514 5.29 -8.73 -10.60
C GLY A 514 6.81 -8.79 -10.88
N HIS A 515 7.46 -7.62 -10.86
CA HIS A 515 8.89 -7.51 -11.08
C HIS A 515 9.71 -8.30 -10.07
N PRO A 516 10.69 -9.09 -10.54
CA PRO A 516 11.61 -9.78 -9.65
C PRO A 516 12.55 -8.79 -8.94
N LYS A 517 12.96 -9.13 -7.71
CA LYS A 517 14.10 -8.46 -7.07
C LYS A 517 15.37 -9.23 -7.46
N ASN A 518 16.27 -8.61 -8.20
CA ASN A 518 17.54 -9.25 -8.56
C ASN A 518 18.48 -9.30 -7.35
N LYS A 519 19.40 -10.27 -7.35
CA LYS A 519 20.49 -10.30 -6.36
C LYS A 519 21.39 -9.10 -6.56
N LEU A 520 21.98 -8.62 -5.46
CA LEU A 520 23.06 -7.63 -5.54
C LEU A 520 24.24 -8.23 -6.31
N THR A 521 24.83 -7.43 -7.19
CA THR A 521 26.12 -7.77 -7.81
C THR A 521 27.23 -7.81 -6.75
N GLU A 522 28.40 -8.39 -7.06
CA GLU A 522 29.53 -8.36 -6.10
C GLU A 522 29.93 -6.94 -5.74
N GLU A 523 29.96 -6.02 -6.72
CA GLU A 523 30.20 -4.59 -6.50
C GLU A 523 29.15 -3.95 -5.58
N GLU A 524 27.86 -4.26 -5.76
CA GLU A 524 26.80 -3.73 -4.90
C GLU A 524 26.84 -4.31 -3.47
N LYS A 525 27.32 -5.56 -3.31
CA LYS A 525 27.58 -6.14 -1.98
C LYS A 525 28.73 -5.43 -1.28
N GLU A 526 29.79 -5.08 -2.01
CA GLU A 526 30.90 -4.28 -1.48
C GLU A 526 30.40 -2.91 -1.00
N TYR A 527 29.55 -2.23 -1.76
CA TYR A 527 28.92 -0.97 -1.32
C TYR A 527 28.04 -1.14 -0.08
N GLN A 528 27.26 -2.23 -0.02
CA GLN A 528 26.44 -2.52 1.15
C GLN A 528 27.29 -2.77 2.39
N GLN A 529 28.37 -3.53 2.26
CA GLN A 529 29.30 -3.81 3.34
C GLN A 529 30.01 -2.54 3.80
N PHE A 530 30.48 -1.71 2.86
CA PHE A 530 31.10 -0.41 3.15
C PHE A 530 30.13 0.49 3.93
N ALA A 531 28.88 0.62 3.51
CA ALA A 531 27.88 1.42 4.21
C ALA A 531 27.57 0.89 5.63
N GLN A 532 27.54 -0.44 5.82
CA GLN A 532 27.31 -1.05 7.15
C GLN A 532 28.46 -0.83 8.14
N GLN A 533 29.68 -0.63 7.64
CA GLN A 533 30.88 -0.46 8.46
C GLN A 533 31.13 1.01 8.86
N ASN A 534 30.48 1.96 8.19
CA ASN A 534 30.78 3.39 8.29
C ASN A 534 29.55 4.21 8.71
N GLU A 535 29.60 4.80 9.90
CA GLU A 535 28.49 5.62 10.44
C GLU A 535 28.26 6.88 9.61
N GLY A 536 27.00 7.21 9.32
CA GLY A 536 26.63 8.37 8.49
C GLY A 536 26.69 8.12 6.98
N THR A 537 27.00 6.89 6.56
CA THR A 537 27.05 6.47 5.16
C THR A 537 26.02 5.38 4.89
N GLY A 538 25.34 5.47 3.75
CA GLY A 538 24.24 4.57 3.43
C GLY A 538 24.20 4.14 1.98
N PHE A 539 23.85 2.88 1.74
CA PHE A 539 23.57 2.35 0.41
C PHE A 539 22.13 1.84 0.33
N VAL A 540 21.35 2.40 -0.59
CA VAL A 540 19.97 1.98 -0.88
C VAL A 540 19.97 1.23 -2.22
N PRO A 541 19.94 -0.11 -2.24
CA PRO A 541 20.04 -0.90 -3.46
C PRO A 541 18.77 -0.87 -4.33
N PHE A 542 17.63 -0.47 -3.75
CA PHE A 542 16.39 -0.28 -4.47
C PHE A 542 15.45 0.62 -3.67
N ILE A 543 14.77 1.55 -4.35
CA ILE A 543 14.04 2.61 -3.65
C ILE A 543 12.65 2.22 -3.11
N TYR A 544 12.09 1.07 -3.49
CA TYR A 544 10.71 0.73 -3.11
C TYR A 544 10.64 -0.31 -1.98
N PRO A 545 9.74 -0.10 -0.99
CA PRO A 545 8.84 1.06 -0.82
C PRO A 545 9.56 2.35 -0.40
N VAL A 546 9.27 3.49 -1.06
CA VAL A 546 10.03 4.75 -0.85
C VAL A 546 9.97 5.28 0.58
N ASN A 547 8.87 5.03 1.30
CA ASN A 547 8.69 5.51 2.66
C ASN A 547 9.60 4.79 3.68
N SER A 548 10.02 3.56 3.38
CA SER A 548 10.89 2.77 4.26
C SER A 548 12.33 2.77 3.75
N GLU A 549 12.56 2.52 2.46
CA GLU A 549 13.90 2.37 1.90
C GLU A 549 14.70 3.67 1.91
N LEU A 550 14.02 4.83 1.80
CA LEU A 550 14.67 6.15 1.76
C LEU A 550 14.62 6.89 3.09
N GLN A 551 14.07 6.29 4.15
CA GLN A 551 13.89 6.95 5.45
C GLN A 551 15.24 7.27 6.13
N GLU A 552 16.22 6.38 5.98
CA GLU A 552 17.55 6.45 6.60
C GLU A 552 18.47 7.52 5.97
N VAL A 553 18.08 8.12 4.84
CA VAL A 553 18.84 9.22 4.23
C VAL A 553 18.73 10.46 5.13
N ALA A 554 19.85 10.86 5.73
CA ALA A 554 19.90 11.96 6.68
C ALA A 554 19.66 13.33 6.01
N ALA A 555 18.99 14.23 6.74
CA ALA A 555 18.83 15.62 6.33
C ALA A 555 20.20 16.31 6.21
N GLY A 556 20.37 17.17 5.20
CA GLY A 556 21.62 17.88 4.95
C GLY A 556 22.78 17.04 4.39
N SER A 557 22.58 15.75 4.12
CA SER A 557 23.57 14.87 3.50
C SER A 557 23.77 15.15 2.01
N SER A 558 24.88 14.67 1.44
CA SER A 558 25.07 14.57 -0.02
C SER A 558 24.76 13.16 -0.51
N VAL A 559 24.06 13.06 -1.64
CA VAL A 559 23.50 11.79 -2.13
C VAL A 559 23.84 11.57 -3.60
N ALA A 560 24.47 10.46 -3.95
CA ALA A 560 24.61 10.00 -5.33
C ALA A 560 23.37 9.17 -5.72
N VAL A 561 22.79 9.43 -6.89
CA VAL A 561 21.59 8.71 -7.38
C VAL A 561 21.89 8.04 -8.73
N LYS A 562 22.05 6.73 -8.72
CA LYS A 562 22.36 5.91 -9.91
C LYS A 562 21.09 5.63 -10.70
N GLY A 563 21.10 6.02 -11.97
CA GLY A 563 19.95 5.97 -12.88
C GLY A 563 19.17 7.28 -12.88
N ILE A 564 18.78 7.75 -14.08
CA ILE A 564 18.04 9.01 -14.30
C ILE A 564 16.73 8.72 -15.07
N GLY A 565 16.02 7.66 -14.65
CA GLY A 565 14.75 7.21 -15.22
C GLY A 565 13.51 7.69 -14.45
N LEU A 566 12.36 7.02 -14.62
CA LEU A 566 11.15 7.33 -13.86
C LEU A 566 11.35 7.12 -12.35
N THR A 567 12.00 6.02 -11.97
CA THR A 567 12.35 5.70 -10.58
C THR A 567 13.24 6.77 -9.94
N PHE A 568 14.06 7.48 -10.72
CA PHE A 568 14.83 8.63 -10.21
C PHE A 568 13.92 9.78 -9.79
N VAL A 569 12.88 10.08 -10.57
CA VAL A 569 11.89 11.10 -10.22
C VAL A 569 11.22 10.73 -8.90
N ASP A 570 10.84 9.46 -8.74
CA ASP A 570 10.21 8.95 -7.51
C ASP A 570 11.14 9.08 -6.29
N ALA A 571 12.43 8.74 -6.43
CA ALA A 571 13.43 8.88 -5.37
C ALA A 571 13.60 10.34 -4.94
N VAL A 572 13.74 11.24 -5.92
CA VAL A 572 13.91 12.67 -5.68
C VAL A 572 12.69 13.27 -5.00
N LEU A 573 11.48 12.96 -5.47
CA LEU A 573 10.24 13.45 -4.84
C LEU A 573 10.07 12.91 -3.42
N ALA A 574 10.44 11.65 -3.17
CA ALA A 574 10.42 11.10 -1.81
C ALA A 574 11.39 11.80 -0.86
N LEU A 575 12.57 12.20 -1.34
CA LEU A 575 13.57 12.93 -0.56
C LEU A 575 13.30 14.44 -0.44
N THR A 576 12.25 14.95 -1.10
CA THR A 576 11.90 16.38 -1.13
C THR A 576 10.46 16.59 -0.66
N GLU A 577 9.47 16.43 -1.53
CA GLU A 577 8.04 16.48 -1.22
C GLU A 577 7.67 15.51 -0.08
N GLY A 578 8.19 14.28 -0.13
CA GLY A 578 8.00 13.27 0.91
C GLY A 578 8.63 13.62 2.27
N ARG A 579 9.55 14.59 2.31
CA ARG A 579 10.13 15.15 3.54
C ARG A 579 9.39 16.40 4.04
N GLY A 580 8.35 16.83 3.33
CA GLY A 580 7.50 17.96 3.68
C GLY A 580 7.84 19.25 2.95
N GLY A 581 8.73 19.23 1.95
CA GLY A 581 8.94 20.37 1.07
C GLY A 581 7.76 20.58 0.13
N THR A 582 7.59 21.79 -0.37
CA THR A 582 6.43 22.18 -1.18
C THR A 582 6.84 22.81 -2.51
N PHE A 583 5.98 22.66 -3.51
CA PHE A 583 6.13 23.31 -4.81
C PHE A 583 5.06 24.38 -4.97
N GLU A 584 5.50 25.63 -5.07
CA GLU A 584 4.63 26.79 -5.24
C GLU A 584 4.67 27.26 -6.69
N ARG A 585 3.50 27.62 -7.25
CA ARG A 585 3.41 28.13 -8.63
C ARG A 585 3.76 29.62 -8.65
N GLU A 586 4.83 29.98 -9.36
CA GLU A 586 5.21 31.36 -9.67
C GLU A 586 5.15 31.56 -11.20
N GLY A 587 4.04 32.17 -11.67
CA GLY A 587 3.76 32.33 -13.10
C GLY A 587 3.63 30.97 -13.81
N ASP A 588 4.38 30.79 -14.90
CA ASP A 588 4.41 29.54 -15.69
C ASP A 588 5.40 28.50 -15.13
N SER A 589 6.00 28.73 -13.96
CA SER A 589 7.04 27.90 -13.38
C SER A 589 6.73 27.47 -11.94
N LEU A 590 7.38 26.40 -11.48
CA LEU A 590 7.35 25.98 -10.08
C LEU A 590 8.60 26.49 -9.36
N LYS A 591 8.41 26.89 -8.12
CA LYS A 591 9.45 27.19 -7.14
C LYS A 591 9.36 26.19 -6.01
N TYR A 592 10.50 25.64 -5.62
CA TYR A 592 10.57 24.72 -4.49
C TYR A 592 10.84 25.47 -3.19
N VAL A 593 10.13 25.09 -2.13
CA VAL A 593 10.32 25.57 -0.76
C VAL A 593 10.71 24.38 0.12
N SER A 594 11.94 24.42 0.66
CA SER A 594 12.50 23.37 1.49
C SER A 594 11.89 23.37 2.90
N SER A 595 11.68 22.16 3.43
CA SER A 595 11.27 21.89 4.81
C SER A 595 12.42 21.86 5.82
N GLY A 596 13.66 21.84 5.34
CA GLY A 596 14.89 21.66 6.12
C GLY A 596 15.23 20.20 6.44
N LYS A 597 14.45 19.23 5.94
CA LYS A 597 14.63 17.79 6.16
C LYS A 597 15.19 17.06 4.95
N GLU A 598 15.39 17.76 3.84
CA GLU A 598 15.91 17.21 2.60
C GLU A 598 17.43 16.97 2.67
N PRO A 599 17.97 16.14 1.78
CA PRO A 599 19.40 16.17 1.47
C PRO A 599 19.85 17.58 1.07
N LYS A 600 21.10 17.92 1.35
CA LYS A 600 21.70 19.19 0.92
C LYS A 600 21.79 19.27 -0.59
N VAL A 601 22.19 18.17 -1.22
CA VAL A 601 22.34 18.06 -2.68
C VAL A 601 22.27 16.59 -3.10
N MET A 602 21.65 16.34 -4.24
CA MET A 602 21.62 15.05 -4.91
C MET A 602 22.37 15.15 -6.24
N TYR A 603 23.20 14.16 -6.54
CA TYR A 603 24.01 14.02 -7.74
C TYR A 603 23.52 12.84 -8.58
N PRO A 604 22.60 13.06 -9.54
CA PRO A 604 22.08 12.00 -10.40
C PRO A 604 23.12 11.62 -11.44
N PHE A 605 23.28 10.34 -11.72
CA PHE A 605 24.21 9.87 -12.75
C PHE A 605 23.73 8.62 -13.49
N SER A 606 24.14 8.50 -14.76
CA SER A 606 23.88 7.33 -15.60
C SER A 606 24.87 7.29 -16.77
N ARG A 607 24.84 6.22 -17.57
CA ARG A 607 25.72 6.10 -18.73
C ARG A 607 25.56 7.24 -19.75
N SER A 608 24.34 7.77 -19.93
CA SER A 608 24.08 8.86 -20.88
C SER A 608 24.08 10.26 -20.27
N GLY A 609 23.97 10.37 -18.94
CA GLY A 609 23.80 11.65 -18.24
C GLY A 609 22.51 12.43 -18.51
N LEU A 610 21.72 12.02 -19.51
CA LEU A 610 20.47 12.69 -19.86
C LEU A 610 19.25 12.21 -19.06
N PRO A 611 18.44 13.14 -18.53
CA PRO A 611 17.09 12.86 -18.05
C PRO A 611 16.14 12.41 -19.18
N MET A 612 15.01 11.82 -18.79
CA MET A 612 13.93 11.48 -19.72
C MET A 612 13.20 12.72 -20.24
N ILE A 613 12.73 12.68 -21.48
CA ILE A 613 11.90 13.72 -22.12
C ILE A 613 10.49 13.67 -21.51
N PRO A 614 9.93 14.79 -21.00
CA PRO A 614 8.59 14.83 -20.45
C PRO A 614 7.53 14.39 -21.45
N ARG A 615 6.50 13.71 -20.94
CA ARG A 615 5.35 13.26 -21.72
C ARG A 615 4.23 14.30 -21.67
N GLY A 616 3.94 14.88 -22.84
CA GLY A 616 2.75 15.70 -23.06
C GLY A 616 1.47 14.86 -23.22
N PRO A 617 0.29 15.49 -23.11
CA PRO A 617 -0.97 14.79 -23.31
C PRO A 617 -1.11 14.29 -24.76
N ALA A 618 -1.59 13.06 -24.92
CA ALA A 618 -1.89 12.52 -26.25
C ALA A 618 -3.05 13.32 -26.89
N PRO A 619 -3.01 13.57 -28.21
CA PRO A 619 -4.15 14.16 -28.92
C PRO A 619 -5.31 13.16 -29.03
N GLN A 620 -6.55 13.66 -29.07
CA GLN A 620 -7.74 12.82 -29.29
C GLN A 620 -7.68 12.06 -30.62
N ASN A 621 -7.18 12.73 -31.66
CA ASN A 621 -6.97 12.16 -32.99
C ASN A 621 -5.46 12.20 -33.32
N PRO A 622 -4.68 11.19 -32.91
CA PRO A 622 -3.27 11.13 -33.25
C PRO A 622 -3.08 10.85 -34.74
N THR A 623 -2.08 11.50 -35.34
CA THR A 623 -1.63 11.15 -36.70
C THR A 623 -1.21 9.66 -36.72
N PRO A 624 -1.78 8.85 -37.63
CA PRO A 624 -1.44 7.43 -37.73
C PRO A 624 -0.01 7.23 -38.26
N LEU A 625 0.54 6.04 -38.02
CA LEU A 625 1.82 5.66 -38.59
C LEU A 625 1.67 5.34 -40.08
N LYS A 626 2.59 5.85 -40.90
CA LYS A 626 2.56 5.71 -42.36
C LYS A 626 3.29 4.46 -42.85
N PHE A 627 4.53 4.28 -42.43
CA PHE A 627 5.42 3.21 -42.87
C PHE A 627 5.49 2.09 -41.85
N PHE A 628 5.47 2.42 -40.56
CA PHE A 628 5.55 1.44 -39.47
C PHE A 628 4.20 0.77 -39.18
N THR A 629 3.72 -0.06 -40.12
CA THR A 629 2.39 -0.70 -40.05
C THR A 629 2.46 -2.22 -40.11
N LYS A 630 1.44 -2.91 -39.56
CA LYS A 630 1.33 -4.39 -39.66
C LYS A 630 1.39 -4.88 -41.11
N LYS A 631 0.76 -4.14 -42.03
CA LYS A 631 0.72 -4.48 -43.47
C LYS A 631 2.11 -4.39 -44.11
N ALA A 632 2.89 -3.34 -43.80
CA ALA A 632 4.24 -3.17 -44.32
C ALA A 632 5.16 -4.32 -43.86
N PHE A 633 5.15 -4.63 -42.56
CA PHE A 633 5.99 -5.71 -42.03
C PHE A 633 5.51 -7.12 -42.41
N SER A 634 4.22 -7.32 -42.68
CA SER A 634 3.73 -8.60 -43.22
C SER A 634 4.28 -8.87 -44.63
N ARG A 635 4.39 -7.83 -45.46
CA ARG A 635 5.03 -7.94 -46.79
C ARG A 635 6.53 -8.21 -46.65
N LEU A 636 7.21 -7.45 -45.79
CA LEU A 636 8.64 -7.65 -45.53
C LEU A 636 8.96 -9.07 -45.02
N LYS A 637 8.15 -9.61 -44.11
CA LYS A 637 8.29 -11.00 -43.64
C LYS A 637 8.09 -12.02 -44.77
N ALA A 638 7.20 -11.74 -45.73
CA ALA A 638 7.00 -12.62 -46.88
C ALA A 638 8.22 -12.62 -47.82
N ASP A 639 8.83 -11.45 -48.03
CA ASP A 639 10.03 -11.27 -48.86
C ASP A 639 11.28 -11.93 -48.24
N LEU A 640 11.30 -12.07 -46.91
CA LEU A 640 12.38 -12.74 -46.17
C LEU A 640 12.29 -14.28 -46.20
N HIS A 641 11.26 -14.86 -46.84
CA HIS A 641 11.12 -16.31 -47.05
C HIS A 641 11.33 -17.16 -45.78
N GLY A 642 10.86 -16.67 -44.62
CA GLY A 642 10.95 -17.38 -43.34
C GLY A 642 12.19 -17.06 -42.49
N ALA A 643 13.11 -16.21 -42.96
CA ALA A 643 14.18 -15.66 -42.12
C ALA A 643 13.63 -14.71 -41.04
N LYS A 644 14.34 -14.59 -39.91
CA LYS A 644 13.96 -13.66 -38.83
C LYS A 644 14.32 -12.23 -39.21
N LEU A 645 13.70 -11.27 -38.52
CA LEU A 645 13.93 -9.86 -38.79
C LEU A 645 15.22 -9.38 -38.09
N ASP A 646 16.16 -8.85 -38.87
CA ASP A 646 17.21 -7.98 -38.34
C ASP A 646 16.64 -6.61 -37.94
N PHE A 647 16.79 -6.22 -36.68
CA PHE A 647 16.27 -4.97 -36.16
C PHE A 647 16.92 -3.74 -36.81
N LYS A 648 18.24 -3.75 -37.00
CA LYS A 648 18.99 -2.60 -37.53
C LYS A 648 18.79 -2.43 -39.03
N ALA A 649 18.67 -3.53 -39.77
CA ALA A 649 18.51 -3.49 -41.22
C ALA A 649 17.05 -3.28 -41.64
N HIS A 650 16.09 -3.88 -40.93
CA HIS A 650 14.69 -3.94 -41.40
C HIS A 650 13.74 -3.04 -40.62
N ILE A 651 13.96 -2.81 -39.32
CA ILE A 651 12.98 -2.15 -38.44
C ILE A 651 13.40 -0.72 -38.13
N LEU A 652 14.63 -0.53 -37.69
CA LEU A 652 15.18 0.76 -37.29
C LEU A 652 15.13 1.83 -38.40
N PRO A 653 15.42 1.53 -39.68
CA PRO A 653 15.33 2.53 -40.75
C PRO A 653 13.88 2.99 -40.98
N VAL A 654 12.92 2.06 -40.91
CA VAL A 654 11.48 2.38 -41.06
C VAL A 654 11.02 3.25 -39.89
N LEU A 655 11.51 2.98 -38.68
CA LEU A 655 11.23 3.83 -37.53
C LEU A 655 11.79 5.25 -37.72
N TYR A 656 13.00 5.39 -38.25
CA TYR A 656 13.58 6.71 -38.56
C TYR A 656 12.79 7.47 -39.62
N GLN A 657 12.33 6.78 -40.67
CA GLN A 657 11.42 7.36 -41.66
C GLN A 657 10.15 7.89 -40.99
N GLU A 658 9.56 7.10 -40.09
CA GLU A 658 8.35 7.49 -39.37
C GLU A 658 8.57 8.70 -38.45
N MET A 659 9.72 8.77 -37.76
CA MET A 659 10.11 9.93 -36.96
C MET A 659 10.27 11.19 -37.81
N ASN A 660 10.88 11.07 -39.00
CA ASN A 660 10.99 12.18 -39.96
C ASN A 660 9.61 12.62 -40.44
N VAL A 661 8.71 11.70 -40.81
CA VAL A 661 7.34 12.03 -41.21
C VAL A 661 6.63 12.80 -40.09
N ALA A 662 6.65 12.29 -38.86
CA ALA A 662 5.98 12.93 -37.74
C ALA A 662 6.54 14.34 -37.45
N PHE A 663 7.87 14.50 -37.50
CA PHE A 663 8.50 15.80 -37.30
C PHE A 663 8.11 16.79 -38.41
N TYR A 664 8.34 16.41 -39.66
CA TYR A 664 8.20 17.33 -40.79
C TYR A 664 6.74 17.60 -41.18
N ASP A 665 5.81 16.70 -40.87
CA ASP A 665 4.37 16.98 -41.07
C ASP A 665 3.94 18.20 -40.24
N VAL A 666 4.35 18.25 -38.97
CA VAL A 666 4.08 19.41 -38.09
C VAL A 666 4.90 20.63 -38.52
N GLN A 667 6.18 20.44 -38.87
CA GLN A 667 7.06 21.53 -39.28
C GLN A 667 6.56 22.22 -40.55
N LEU A 668 6.15 21.47 -41.58
CA LEU A 668 5.66 22.03 -42.84
C LEU A 668 4.34 22.79 -42.65
N LYS A 669 3.42 22.23 -41.85
CA LYS A 669 2.14 22.88 -41.49
C LYS A 669 2.36 24.22 -40.78
N LYS A 670 3.39 24.31 -39.91
CA LYS A 670 3.77 25.56 -39.24
C LYS A 670 4.21 26.68 -40.19
N TYR A 671 4.73 26.32 -41.37
CA TYR A 671 5.15 27.27 -42.42
C TYR A 671 4.12 27.34 -43.56
N GLU A 672 2.87 26.92 -43.32
CA GLU A 672 1.74 27.02 -44.25
C GLU A 672 1.94 26.28 -45.59
N TYR A 673 2.80 25.26 -45.63
CA TYR A 673 2.94 24.40 -46.81
C TYR A 673 1.66 23.58 -46.98
N LYS A 674 1.09 23.59 -48.20
CA LYS A 674 -0.12 22.82 -48.57
C LYS A 674 0.22 21.40 -49.03
N VAL A 675 1.02 20.69 -48.25
CA VAL A 675 1.32 19.27 -48.47
C VAL A 675 1.01 18.52 -47.18
N ASP A 676 0.25 17.44 -47.28
CA ASP A 676 0.13 16.47 -46.20
C ASP A 676 1.08 15.30 -46.51
N LEU A 677 2.06 15.07 -45.65
CA LEU A 677 3.04 13.98 -45.87
C LEU A 677 2.37 12.60 -45.78
N GLN A 678 1.16 12.52 -45.22
CA GLN A 678 0.35 11.31 -45.24
C GLN A 678 -0.14 10.95 -46.64
N ASP A 679 -0.23 11.90 -47.56
CA ASP A 679 -0.70 11.66 -48.94
C ASP A 679 0.43 11.19 -49.89
N CYS A 680 1.70 11.36 -49.53
CA CYS A 680 2.83 10.90 -50.35
C CYS A 680 2.85 9.37 -50.49
N GLU A 681 3.15 8.82 -51.67
CA GLU A 681 3.17 7.36 -51.86
C GLU A 681 4.47 6.72 -51.35
N THR A 682 5.59 7.45 -51.49
CA THR A 682 6.93 6.94 -51.18
C THR A 682 7.70 7.84 -50.21
N TYR A 683 8.68 7.29 -49.50
CA TYR A 683 9.55 8.10 -48.64
C TYR A 683 10.43 9.07 -49.45
N ALA A 684 10.81 8.72 -50.67
CA ALA A 684 11.58 9.60 -51.55
C ALA A 684 10.82 10.90 -51.92
N GLU A 685 9.50 10.83 -52.10
CA GLU A 685 8.66 12.03 -52.27
C GLU A 685 8.69 12.92 -51.02
N ILE A 686 8.63 12.31 -49.83
CA ILE A 686 8.71 13.03 -48.55
C ILE A 686 10.08 13.70 -48.41
N GLU A 687 11.17 12.99 -48.72
CA GLU A 687 12.53 13.56 -48.75
C GLU A 687 12.62 14.76 -49.70
N HIS A 688 11.99 14.69 -50.87
CA HIS A 688 11.95 15.83 -51.80
C HIS A 688 11.26 17.06 -51.18
N HIS A 689 10.16 16.88 -50.44
CA HIS A 689 9.51 17.97 -49.71
C HIS A 689 10.38 18.53 -48.58
N ILE A 690 11.08 17.66 -47.83
CA ILE A 690 12.01 18.05 -46.76
C ILE A 690 13.19 18.85 -47.35
N GLU A 691 13.78 18.39 -48.44
CA GLU A 691 14.88 19.09 -49.13
C GLU A 691 14.45 20.46 -49.62
N ARG A 692 13.28 20.55 -50.27
CA ARG A 692 12.71 21.82 -50.73
C ARG A 692 12.48 22.78 -49.56
N PHE A 693 11.98 22.29 -48.43
CA PHE A 693 11.78 23.10 -47.22
C PHE A 693 13.09 23.71 -46.73
N HIS A 694 14.15 22.90 -46.59
CA HIS A 694 15.45 23.38 -46.11
C HIS A 694 16.19 24.26 -47.12
N GLN A 695 15.94 24.11 -48.42
CA GLN A 695 16.43 25.06 -49.42
C GLN A 695 15.81 26.45 -49.25
N GLN A 696 14.54 26.52 -48.83
CA GLN A 696 13.82 27.77 -48.60
C GLN A 696 14.05 28.34 -47.19
N HIS A 697 14.42 27.49 -46.23
CA HIS A 697 14.64 27.85 -44.84
C HIS A 697 15.96 27.27 -44.30
N PRO A 698 17.12 27.72 -44.82
CA PRO A 698 18.43 27.16 -44.48
C PRO A 698 18.83 27.35 -43.01
N ASP A 699 18.23 28.32 -42.31
CA ASP A 699 18.52 28.60 -40.90
C ASP A 699 17.82 27.62 -39.94
N ILE A 700 16.90 26.80 -40.43
CA ILE A 700 16.18 25.82 -39.60
C ILE A 700 17.02 24.56 -39.50
N GLN A 701 17.32 24.15 -38.28
CA GLN A 701 18.05 22.91 -38.03
C GLN A 701 17.30 21.69 -38.61
N ARG A 702 18.04 20.82 -39.31
CA ARG A 702 17.53 19.53 -39.76
C ARG A 702 17.30 18.60 -38.58
N PHE A 703 16.15 17.95 -38.56
CA PHE A 703 15.90 16.84 -37.65
C PHE A 703 16.69 15.61 -38.09
N ASP A 704 17.40 15.01 -37.13
CA ASP A 704 18.13 13.76 -37.31
C ASP A 704 17.67 12.77 -36.22
N PRO A 705 16.98 11.68 -36.60
CA PRO A 705 16.47 10.71 -35.64
C PRO A 705 17.58 9.91 -34.94
N VAL A 706 18.74 9.71 -35.58
CA VAL A 706 19.88 9.01 -34.97
C VAL A 706 20.41 9.85 -33.81
N LEU A 707 20.72 11.11 -34.10
CA LEU A 707 21.23 12.07 -33.12
C LEU A 707 20.24 12.29 -31.98
N PHE A 708 18.96 12.45 -32.30
CA PHE A 708 17.89 12.60 -31.32
C PHE A 708 17.83 11.42 -30.31
N LEU A 709 18.03 10.19 -30.79
CA LEU A 709 18.10 9.00 -29.93
C LEU A 709 19.46 8.83 -29.23
N SER A 710 20.57 9.31 -29.79
CA SER A 710 21.92 8.97 -29.33
C SER A 710 22.63 10.01 -28.44
N HIS A 711 22.28 11.31 -28.49
CA HIS A 711 23.02 12.36 -27.77
C HIS A 711 23.24 12.05 -26.27
N LEU A 712 24.38 12.39 -25.63
CA LEU A 712 25.35 13.50 -25.81
C LEU A 712 26.79 13.00 -26.14
N ASP A 713 27.27 13.22 -27.37
CA ASP A 713 28.69 13.12 -27.71
C ASP A 713 29.08 14.38 -28.50
N GLY A 714 29.91 15.23 -27.91
CA GLY A 714 30.44 16.43 -28.57
C GLY A 714 31.52 17.15 -27.73
N PRO A 715 32.51 17.80 -28.36
CA PRO A 715 33.62 18.47 -27.67
C PRO A 715 33.22 19.75 -26.89
N ASP A 716 32.00 20.27 -27.07
CA ASP A 716 31.53 21.49 -26.38
C ASP A 716 31.18 21.29 -24.89
N PHE A 717 31.37 20.09 -24.34
CA PHE A 717 30.91 19.70 -22.98
C PHE A 717 32.00 19.67 -21.91
N LEU A 718 33.23 20.10 -22.24
CA LEU A 718 34.44 19.94 -21.42
C LEU A 718 34.49 20.77 -20.10
N HIS A 719 33.38 21.34 -19.64
CA HIS A 719 33.32 22.00 -18.33
C HIS A 719 32.07 21.60 -17.55
N ALA A 720 32.28 21.19 -16.31
CA ALA A 720 31.32 20.55 -15.44
C ALA A 720 30.10 21.45 -15.07
N ASP A 721 30.34 22.75 -14.85
CA ASP A 721 29.27 23.74 -14.66
C ASP A 721 28.48 24.02 -15.95
N SER A 722 29.13 23.89 -17.11
CA SER A 722 28.45 23.96 -18.41
C SER A 722 27.57 22.73 -18.65
N PHE A 723 27.98 21.55 -18.17
CA PHE A 723 27.18 20.34 -18.31
C PHE A 723 25.87 20.44 -17.52
N HIS A 724 25.93 20.88 -16.26
CA HIS A 724 24.72 21.12 -15.45
C HIS A 724 23.78 22.15 -16.10
N ALA A 725 24.33 23.26 -16.62
CA ALA A 725 23.54 24.27 -17.33
C ALA A 725 22.88 23.70 -18.61
N LYS A 726 23.60 22.90 -19.38
CA LYS A 726 23.07 22.26 -20.60
C LYS A 726 21.97 21.24 -20.31
N ILE A 727 22.08 20.46 -19.24
CA ILE A 727 20.99 19.56 -18.82
C ILE A 727 19.74 20.34 -18.42
N LYS A 728 19.92 21.48 -17.75
CA LYS A 728 18.80 22.38 -17.42
C LYS A 728 18.15 22.94 -18.70
N GLU A 729 18.93 23.44 -19.65
CA GLU A 729 18.44 23.93 -20.95
C GLU A 729 17.71 22.83 -21.74
N TYR A 730 18.27 21.60 -21.74
CA TYR A 730 17.66 20.42 -22.34
C TYR A 730 16.27 20.14 -21.74
N LEU A 731 16.15 20.14 -20.41
CA LEU A 731 14.88 19.92 -19.71
C LEU A 731 13.89 21.07 -20.00
N GLU A 732 14.33 22.32 -19.97
CA GLU A 732 13.50 23.49 -20.26
C GLU A 732 12.95 23.44 -21.69
N PHE A 733 13.80 23.10 -22.66
CA PHE A 733 13.40 22.93 -24.06
C PHE A 733 12.35 21.84 -24.23
N PHE A 734 12.65 20.62 -23.79
CA PHE A 734 11.73 19.49 -24.00
C PHE A 734 10.44 19.62 -23.19
N LEU A 735 10.47 20.28 -22.04
CA LEU A 735 9.27 20.61 -21.28
C LEU A 735 8.38 21.60 -22.03
N ALA A 736 8.96 22.62 -22.67
CA ALA A 736 8.20 23.55 -23.51
C ALA A 736 7.60 22.85 -24.74
N GLU A 737 8.35 21.96 -25.38
CA GLU A 737 7.86 21.16 -26.52
C GLU A 737 6.74 20.19 -26.09
N ALA A 738 6.88 19.51 -24.95
CA ALA A 738 5.85 18.60 -24.43
C ALA A 738 4.54 19.34 -24.09
N LYS A 739 4.62 20.57 -23.55
CA LYS A 739 3.44 21.41 -23.27
C LYS A 739 2.67 21.81 -24.54
N LYS A 740 3.36 21.99 -25.68
CA LYS A 740 2.70 22.27 -26.98
C LYS A 740 1.93 21.05 -27.51
N GLY A 741 2.40 19.85 -27.20
CA GLY A 741 1.79 18.59 -27.61
C GLY A 741 2.12 18.19 -29.06
N GLU A 742 1.79 16.93 -29.40
CA GLU A 742 2.20 16.27 -30.64
C GLU A 742 1.69 16.94 -31.93
N LEU A 743 0.59 17.69 -31.88
CA LEU A 743 0.01 18.34 -33.07
C LEU A 743 0.66 19.70 -33.38
N HIS A 744 1.42 20.26 -32.43
CA HIS A 744 1.96 21.62 -32.52
C HIS A 744 3.47 21.70 -32.29
N SER A 745 4.08 20.65 -31.76
CA SER A 745 5.53 20.51 -31.61
C SER A 745 6.05 19.38 -32.51
N PRO A 746 6.93 19.69 -33.49
CA PRO A 746 7.64 18.68 -34.27
C PRO A 746 8.43 17.68 -33.40
N TRP A 747 9.03 18.17 -32.31
CA TRP A 747 9.80 17.34 -31.37
C TRP A 747 8.91 16.41 -30.56
N ALA A 748 7.77 16.90 -30.06
CA ALA A 748 6.79 16.05 -29.38
C ALA A 748 6.19 15.00 -30.34
N ALA A 749 5.92 15.38 -31.59
CA ALA A 749 5.45 14.47 -32.62
C ALA A 749 6.42 13.32 -32.88
N ALA A 750 7.71 13.65 -33.09
CA ALA A 750 8.77 12.66 -33.29
C ALA A 750 8.96 11.75 -32.06
N SER A 751 8.92 12.32 -30.85
CA SER A 751 9.03 11.58 -29.58
C SER A 751 7.90 10.56 -29.42
N ALA A 752 6.69 10.87 -29.89
CA ALA A 752 5.53 10.01 -29.73
C ALA A 752 5.47 8.83 -30.72
N VAL A 753 6.30 8.81 -31.76
CA VAL A 753 6.27 7.76 -32.80
C VAL A 753 6.46 6.38 -32.21
N TRP A 754 7.44 6.19 -31.32
CA TRP A 754 7.69 4.87 -30.75
C TRP A 754 6.51 4.35 -29.91
N ARG A 755 5.83 5.22 -29.17
CA ARG A 755 4.63 4.87 -28.39
C ARG A 755 3.54 4.31 -29.31
N LYS A 756 3.36 4.93 -30.49
CA LYS A 756 2.42 4.47 -31.52
C LYS A 756 2.89 3.19 -32.21
N ALA A 757 4.21 3.03 -32.38
CA ALA A 757 4.82 1.88 -33.04
C ALA A 757 4.87 0.63 -32.15
N THR A 758 4.87 0.82 -30.83
CA THR A 758 5.04 -0.23 -29.82
C THR A 758 4.11 -1.43 -30.01
N PRO A 759 2.79 -1.28 -30.30
CA PRO A 759 1.93 -2.43 -30.56
C PRO A 759 2.36 -3.27 -31.77
N VAL A 760 2.74 -2.62 -32.88
CA VAL A 760 3.24 -3.31 -34.08
C VAL A 760 4.58 -3.95 -33.79
N PHE A 761 5.48 -3.24 -33.11
CA PHE A 761 6.80 -3.76 -32.75
C PHE A 761 6.70 -4.97 -31.80
N GLY A 762 5.77 -4.96 -30.85
CA GLY A 762 5.50 -6.10 -29.97
C GLY A 762 5.19 -7.37 -30.76
N ASP A 763 4.35 -7.27 -31.80
CA ASP A 763 4.04 -8.40 -32.70
C ASP A 763 5.27 -8.89 -33.49
N LEU A 764 6.24 -8.02 -33.80
CA LEU A 764 7.49 -8.38 -34.48
C LEU A 764 8.50 -9.02 -33.53
N TYR A 765 8.54 -8.55 -32.28
CA TYR A 765 9.44 -9.04 -31.24
C TYR A 765 9.02 -10.41 -30.71
N ALA A 766 7.70 -10.62 -30.54
CA ALA A 766 7.14 -11.74 -29.83
C ALA A 766 7.64 -13.12 -30.32
N PHE A 767 7.94 -14.01 -29.38
CA PHE A 767 8.34 -15.40 -29.61
C PHE A 767 9.57 -15.55 -30.53
N GLY A 768 10.58 -14.68 -30.35
CA GLY A 768 11.83 -14.75 -31.10
C GLY A 768 11.67 -14.35 -32.55
N GLY A 769 10.82 -13.36 -32.84
CA GLY A 769 10.58 -12.87 -34.21
C GLY A 769 11.73 -12.04 -34.79
N LEU A 770 12.69 -11.63 -33.96
CA LEU A 770 13.93 -10.97 -34.37
C LEU A 770 15.10 -11.94 -34.39
N GLU A 771 16.14 -11.65 -35.17
CA GLU A 771 17.44 -12.35 -35.03
C GLU A 771 17.97 -12.25 -33.58
N PRO A 772 18.67 -13.27 -33.04
CA PRO A 772 19.12 -13.30 -31.65
C PRO A 772 19.92 -12.04 -31.24
N GLU A 773 20.85 -11.60 -32.09
CA GLU A 773 21.68 -10.41 -31.85
C GLU A 773 20.87 -9.12 -31.96
N SER A 774 19.83 -9.13 -32.80
CA SER A 774 18.89 -8.01 -32.91
C SER A 774 18.05 -7.88 -31.65
N GLN A 775 17.55 -8.98 -31.09
CA GLN A 775 16.85 -8.97 -29.80
C GLN A 775 17.78 -8.51 -28.67
N ALA A 776 19.01 -9.04 -28.61
CA ALA A 776 20.02 -8.62 -27.64
C ALA A 776 20.33 -7.12 -27.71
N TYR A 777 20.45 -6.57 -28.92
CA TYR A 777 20.66 -5.14 -29.14
C TYR A 777 19.45 -4.31 -28.66
N VAL A 778 18.23 -4.76 -28.96
CA VAL A 778 17.01 -4.08 -28.52
C VAL A 778 16.95 -4.02 -27.00
N ASP A 779 17.16 -5.14 -26.32
CA ASP A 779 16.98 -5.25 -24.87
C ASP A 779 18.09 -4.56 -24.07
N SER A 780 19.34 -4.62 -24.54
CA SER A 780 20.50 -4.09 -23.80
C SER A 780 20.82 -2.62 -24.11
N ARG A 781 20.45 -2.13 -25.30
CA ARG A 781 20.80 -0.79 -25.80
C ARG A 781 19.57 0.02 -26.21
N PHE A 782 18.82 -0.45 -27.21
CA PHE A 782 17.84 0.39 -27.89
C PHE A 782 16.64 0.77 -27.01
N ARG A 783 16.09 -0.17 -26.25
CA ARG A 783 14.95 0.03 -25.34
C ARG A 783 15.20 1.19 -24.37
N ARG A 784 16.45 1.35 -23.90
CA ARG A 784 16.84 2.41 -22.97
C ARG A 784 16.80 3.80 -23.62
N LEU A 785 17.21 3.90 -24.88
CA LEU A 785 17.14 5.16 -25.65
C LEU A 785 15.70 5.58 -25.88
N LEU A 786 14.84 4.61 -26.23
CA LEU A 786 13.41 4.85 -26.45
C LEU A 786 12.69 5.23 -25.18
N ASN A 787 12.95 4.54 -24.07
CA ASN A 787 12.37 4.87 -22.78
C ASN A 787 12.67 6.33 -22.43
N ARG A 788 13.92 6.77 -22.60
CA ARG A 788 14.33 8.17 -22.38
C ARG A 788 13.50 9.16 -23.21
N VAL A 789 13.25 8.86 -24.47
CA VAL A 789 12.64 9.81 -25.41
C VAL A 789 11.11 9.78 -25.40
N THR A 790 10.51 8.61 -25.18
CA THR A 790 9.08 8.35 -25.44
C THR A 790 8.25 8.15 -24.18
N PHE A 791 8.81 7.50 -23.17
CA PHE A 791 8.07 7.04 -21.98
C PHE A 791 8.45 7.82 -20.72
N GLY A 792 8.81 9.09 -20.87
CA GLY A 792 9.22 9.93 -19.77
C GLY A 792 8.08 10.37 -18.84
N PRO A 793 8.42 11.12 -17.79
CA PRO A 793 7.51 11.47 -16.71
C PRO A 793 6.44 12.48 -17.16
N PRO A 794 5.34 12.61 -16.40
CA PRO A 794 4.35 13.68 -16.61
C PRO A 794 4.99 15.08 -16.59
N ILE A 795 4.37 16.03 -17.32
CA ILE A 795 4.79 17.44 -17.34
C ILE A 795 5.00 17.99 -15.93
N GLU A 796 4.06 17.75 -15.02
CA GLU A 796 4.14 18.24 -13.64
C GLU A 796 5.38 17.70 -12.91
N SER A 797 5.65 16.41 -13.01
CA SER A 797 6.85 15.81 -12.41
C SER A 797 8.13 16.42 -12.97
N SER A 798 8.20 16.68 -14.29
CA SER A 798 9.35 17.38 -14.89
C SER A 798 9.48 18.84 -14.45
N GLU A 799 8.37 19.55 -14.23
CA GLU A 799 8.39 20.89 -13.63
C GLU A 799 8.96 20.87 -12.22
N LYS A 800 8.59 19.87 -11.41
CA LYS A 800 9.13 19.68 -10.06
C LYS A 800 10.64 19.42 -10.09
N ILE A 801 11.13 18.55 -10.98
CA ILE A 801 12.56 18.30 -11.17
C ILE A 801 13.30 19.58 -11.57
N LEU A 802 12.74 20.38 -12.49
CA LEU A 802 13.34 21.65 -12.89
C LEU A 802 13.36 22.68 -11.75
N ALA A 803 12.32 22.72 -10.91
CA ALA A 803 12.28 23.58 -9.72
C ALA A 803 13.36 23.20 -8.71
N LEU A 804 13.62 21.89 -8.52
CA LEU A 804 14.68 21.40 -7.65
C LEU A 804 16.09 21.70 -8.17
N ILE A 805 16.29 21.66 -9.49
CA ILE A 805 17.53 22.16 -10.13
C ILE A 805 17.73 23.64 -9.80
N LYS A 806 16.69 24.47 -9.99
CA LYS A 806 16.74 25.92 -9.72
C LYS A 806 16.97 26.23 -8.23
N ALA A 807 16.49 25.37 -7.34
CA ALA A 807 16.71 25.47 -5.89
C ALA A 807 18.11 24.98 -5.45
N GLY A 808 18.93 24.45 -6.36
CA GLY A 808 20.27 23.93 -6.05
C GLY A 808 20.28 22.55 -5.37
N MET A 809 19.15 21.85 -5.32
CA MET A 809 19.05 20.53 -4.69
C MET A 809 19.46 19.38 -5.62
N LEU A 810 19.39 19.60 -6.94
CA LEU A 810 19.85 18.64 -7.94
C LEU A 810 21.05 19.19 -8.68
N ASN A 811 22.13 18.44 -8.71
CA ASN A 811 23.36 18.80 -9.41
C ASN A 811 23.74 17.71 -10.42
N PHE A 812 23.71 18.07 -11.71
CA PHE A 812 23.96 17.17 -12.84
C PHE A 812 25.41 17.19 -13.33
N ARG A 813 26.32 17.84 -12.59
CA ARG A 813 27.75 17.95 -12.94
C ARG A 813 28.41 16.59 -13.15
N MET A 814 28.02 15.58 -12.37
CA MET A 814 28.52 14.20 -12.45
C MET A 814 27.59 13.26 -13.22
N ALA A 815 26.70 13.76 -14.07
CA ALA A 815 25.62 12.94 -14.57
C ALA A 815 26.03 11.90 -15.63
N GLN A 816 27.03 12.20 -16.46
CA GLN A 816 27.45 11.31 -17.55
C GLN A 816 28.60 10.39 -17.13
N ASN A 817 28.28 9.10 -17.06
CA ASN A 817 29.20 7.97 -16.93
C ASN A 817 30.37 8.14 -15.92
N PRO A 818 30.14 8.66 -14.69
CA PRO A 818 31.21 8.70 -13.70
C PRO A 818 31.58 7.29 -13.25
N SER A 819 32.84 7.08 -12.88
CA SER A 819 33.23 5.92 -12.09
C SER A 819 32.84 6.14 -10.62
N LEU A 820 32.55 5.04 -9.93
CA LEU A 820 32.13 5.06 -8.53
C LEU A 820 33.15 4.30 -7.70
N GLN A 821 33.66 4.95 -6.65
CA GLN A 821 34.66 4.42 -5.73
C GLN A 821 34.24 4.69 -4.28
N THR A 822 34.88 4.04 -3.32
CA THR A 822 34.74 4.32 -1.89
C THR A 822 36.00 5.00 -1.35
N SER A 823 35.84 6.00 -0.48
CA SER A 823 36.93 6.62 0.28
C SER A 823 36.89 6.08 1.71
N GLU A 824 37.89 5.28 2.07
CA GLU A 824 38.03 4.73 3.42
C GLU A 824 38.37 5.82 4.45
N ASP A 825 39.13 6.84 4.06
CA ASP A 825 39.57 7.92 4.96
C ASP A 825 38.42 8.89 5.30
N ASP A 826 37.58 9.21 4.30
CA ASP A 826 36.46 10.15 4.45
C ASP A 826 35.12 9.44 4.68
N HIS A 827 35.12 8.11 4.68
CA HIS A 827 33.93 7.26 4.81
C HIS A 827 32.82 7.58 3.80
N THR A 828 33.15 7.94 2.55
CA THR A 828 32.18 8.41 1.55
C THR A 828 32.22 7.61 0.24
N PHE A 829 31.15 7.69 -0.54
CA PHE A 829 31.13 7.27 -1.94
C PHE A 829 31.63 8.42 -2.83
N VAL A 830 32.57 8.15 -3.71
CA VAL A 830 33.21 9.14 -4.60
C VAL A 830 32.81 8.87 -6.04
N LEU A 831 32.13 9.84 -6.66
CA LEU A 831 31.91 9.88 -8.10
C LEU A 831 33.10 10.58 -8.75
N TYR A 832 33.72 9.97 -9.76
CA TYR A 832 34.80 10.56 -10.54
C TYR A 832 34.44 10.62 -12.02
N SER A 833 34.52 11.81 -12.62
CA SER A 833 34.33 12.01 -14.05
C SER A 833 35.70 12.14 -14.73
N GLU A 834 36.02 11.18 -15.60
CA GLU A 834 37.25 11.22 -16.39
C GLU A 834 37.25 12.39 -17.39
N ASP A 835 36.10 12.67 -18.01
CA ASP A 835 35.96 13.76 -18.99
C ASP A 835 36.18 15.16 -18.38
N LEU A 836 35.87 15.31 -17.08
CA LEU A 836 35.97 16.58 -16.37
C LEU A 836 37.22 16.67 -15.49
N ASP A 837 37.91 15.55 -15.24
CA ASP A 837 38.98 15.41 -14.25
C ASP A 837 38.56 15.92 -12.86
N GLU A 838 37.38 15.50 -12.41
CA GLU A 838 36.76 15.99 -11.18
C GLU A 838 36.10 14.88 -10.38
N SER A 839 36.06 15.06 -9.05
CA SER A 839 35.38 14.14 -8.14
C SER A 839 34.41 14.84 -7.19
N VAL A 840 33.38 14.10 -6.78
CA VAL A 840 32.40 14.52 -5.78
C VAL A 840 32.21 13.40 -4.75
N ALA A 841 32.40 13.73 -3.47
CA ALA A 841 32.14 12.82 -2.35
C ALA A 841 30.68 12.94 -1.87
N THR A 842 30.07 11.78 -1.59
CA THR A 842 28.68 11.64 -1.16
C THR A 842 28.53 10.69 0.03
N ASN A 843 27.65 11.03 0.96
CA ASN A 843 27.35 10.19 2.13
C ASN A 843 26.49 8.98 1.74
N TYR A 844 25.55 9.17 0.82
CA TYR A 844 24.61 8.12 0.43
C TYR A 844 24.72 7.78 -1.04
N LEU A 845 24.57 6.50 -1.36
CA LEU A 845 24.39 5.99 -2.71
C LEU A 845 23.00 5.36 -2.82
N ILE A 846 22.21 5.82 -3.79
CA ILE A 846 20.87 5.28 -4.08
C ILE A 846 20.88 4.69 -5.48
N ASP A 847 20.46 3.44 -5.61
CA ASP A 847 20.18 2.83 -6.90
C ASP A 847 18.70 2.98 -7.29
N ALA A 848 18.46 3.89 -8.25
CA ALA A 848 17.15 4.18 -8.80
C ALA A 848 16.95 3.52 -10.18
N ARG A 849 17.60 2.38 -10.45
CA ARG A 849 17.37 1.57 -11.66
C ARG A 849 16.30 0.50 -11.42
N ILE A 850 15.54 0.19 -12.47
CA ILE A 850 14.70 -1.02 -12.50
C ILE A 850 15.53 -2.11 -13.18
N ALA A 851 15.67 -3.24 -12.48
CA ALA A 851 16.38 -4.38 -13.02
C ALA A 851 15.58 -5.03 -14.17
N ASN A 852 16.28 -5.56 -15.16
CA ASN A 852 15.63 -6.38 -16.18
C ASN A 852 15.15 -7.70 -15.55
N VAL A 853 14.07 -8.26 -16.09
CA VAL A 853 13.59 -9.59 -15.70
C VAL A 853 14.67 -10.62 -16.02
N SER A 854 15.19 -11.28 -14.99
CA SER A 854 16.14 -12.38 -15.13
C SER A 854 15.83 -13.38 -14.04
N ILE A 855 15.16 -14.48 -14.39
CA ILE A 855 14.76 -15.55 -13.48
C ILE A 855 15.98 -16.21 -12.82
N ASP A 856 17.09 -16.31 -13.55
CA ASP A 856 18.36 -16.87 -13.09
C ASP A 856 19.10 -15.98 -12.07
N GLU A 857 19.05 -14.66 -12.24
CA GLU A 857 19.67 -13.69 -11.33
C GLU A 857 18.70 -13.19 -10.23
N ASN A 858 17.45 -13.66 -10.24
CA ASN A 858 16.38 -13.30 -9.31
C ASN A 858 16.59 -13.89 -7.89
N GLN A 859 16.06 -13.20 -6.89
CA GLN A 859 15.93 -13.66 -5.51
C GLN A 859 14.68 -14.53 -5.26
N SER A 860 13.72 -14.54 -6.19
CA SER A 860 12.46 -15.29 -6.06
C SER A 860 12.69 -16.79 -5.96
N LEU A 861 12.36 -17.36 -4.80
CA LEU A 861 12.42 -18.81 -4.58
C LEU A 861 11.49 -19.58 -5.52
N LEU A 862 10.32 -19.01 -5.87
CA LEU A 862 9.36 -19.65 -6.78
C LEU A 862 10.00 -20.09 -8.09
N TYR A 863 10.53 -19.16 -8.88
CA TYR A 863 11.09 -19.49 -10.19
C TYR A 863 12.32 -20.38 -10.11
N LYS A 864 13.15 -20.21 -9.07
CA LYS A 864 14.29 -21.10 -8.82
C LYS A 864 13.84 -22.54 -8.58
N ASN A 865 12.81 -22.74 -7.74
CA ASN A 865 12.30 -24.06 -7.44
C ASN A 865 11.55 -24.67 -8.64
N LEU A 866 10.78 -23.88 -9.38
CA LEU A 866 10.14 -24.29 -10.62
C LEU A 866 11.16 -24.80 -11.66
N GLN A 867 12.29 -24.11 -11.83
CA GLN A 867 13.38 -24.57 -12.70
C GLN A 867 14.01 -25.87 -12.20
N GLN A 868 14.31 -25.96 -10.90
CA GLN A 868 14.89 -27.17 -10.30
C GLN A 868 13.98 -28.39 -10.42
N ARG A 869 12.66 -28.19 -10.42
CA ARG A 869 11.65 -29.24 -10.61
C ARG A 869 11.34 -29.52 -12.09
N GLY A 870 12.02 -28.85 -13.03
CA GLY A 870 11.81 -29.02 -14.47
C GLY A 870 10.48 -28.47 -14.99
N LEU A 871 9.73 -27.70 -14.20
CA LEU A 871 8.40 -27.17 -14.56
C LEU A 871 8.47 -25.96 -15.50
N ILE A 872 9.60 -25.26 -15.51
CA ILE A 872 9.86 -24.14 -16.43
C ILE A 872 11.30 -24.20 -16.96
N THR A 873 11.49 -23.70 -18.16
CA THR A 873 12.79 -23.38 -18.76
C THR A 873 12.89 -21.89 -19.09
N LEU A 874 14.11 -21.43 -19.41
CA LEU A 874 14.32 -20.06 -19.89
C LEU A 874 14.08 -19.99 -21.40
N PHE A 875 13.46 -18.91 -21.84
CA PHE A 875 13.25 -18.66 -23.26
C PHE A 875 14.59 -18.46 -23.98
N LYS A 876 14.75 -19.12 -25.12
CA LYS A 876 15.91 -18.97 -26.01
C LYS A 876 15.46 -18.54 -27.39
N ASN A 877 16.06 -17.48 -27.89
CA ASN A 877 15.97 -17.10 -29.30
C ASN A 877 17.19 -17.64 -30.03
N GLU A 878 16.97 -18.60 -30.93
CA GLU A 878 18.03 -19.28 -31.67
C GLU A 878 17.89 -19.04 -33.17
N ALA A 879 19.02 -18.76 -33.84
CA ALA A 879 19.11 -18.70 -35.29
C ALA A 879 20.51 -19.13 -35.73
N GLN A 880 20.57 -20.15 -36.59
CA GLN A 880 21.82 -20.76 -37.08
C GLN A 880 22.81 -21.10 -35.96
N ASN A 881 23.78 -20.21 -35.67
CA ASN A 881 24.87 -20.37 -34.70
C ASN A 881 24.81 -19.36 -33.53
N HIS A 882 23.75 -18.55 -33.44
CA HIS A 882 23.60 -17.55 -32.40
C HIS A 882 22.42 -17.88 -31.51
N VAL A 883 22.62 -17.68 -30.20
CA VAL A 883 21.61 -17.89 -29.16
C VAL A 883 21.60 -16.66 -28.28
N TYR A 884 20.40 -16.11 -28.07
CA TYR A 884 20.16 -15.07 -27.09
C TYR A 884 19.11 -15.53 -26.08
N GLN A 885 19.42 -15.34 -24.79
CA GLN A 885 18.56 -15.72 -23.67
C GLN A 885 18.23 -14.46 -22.87
N PRO A 886 17.01 -13.90 -22.97
CA PRO A 886 16.62 -12.67 -22.26
C PRO A 886 16.36 -12.86 -20.76
N GLY A 887 16.38 -14.10 -20.25
CA GLY A 887 16.25 -14.40 -18.81
C GLY A 887 14.81 -14.59 -18.31
N CYS A 888 13.80 -14.63 -19.19
CA CYS A 888 12.40 -14.86 -18.83
C CYS A 888 11.97 -16.33 -19.00
N ALA A 889 10.79 -16.67 -18.47
CA ALA A 889 10.24 -18.01 -18.59
C ALA A 889 9.83 -18.28 -20.04
N ALA A 890 10.21 -19.45 -20.56
CA ALA A 890 9.71 -19.92 -21.84
C ALA A 890 8.21 -20.23 -21.74
N ILE A 891 7.44 -19.70 -22.69
CA ILE A 891 6.00 -19.96 -22.80
C ILE A 891 5.62 -20.33 -24.23
N SER A 892 4.55 -21.11 -24.39
CA SER A 892 3.84 -21.34 -25.65
C SER A 892 3.08 -20.10 -26.10
N ARG A 893 2.52 -20.13 -27.32
CA ARG A 893 1.75 -18.99 -27.86
C ARG A 893 0.46 -18.73 -27.09
N GLU A 894 -0.05 -19.77 -26.45
CA GLU A 894 -1.23 -19.76 -25.60
C GLU A 894 -0.92 -19.30 -24.16
N GLY A 895 0.38 -19.13 -23.81
CA GLY A 895 0.82 -18.65 -22.50
C GLY A 895 1.18 -19.75 -21.49
N PHE A 896 1.21 -21.02 -21.89
CA PHE A 896 1.63 -22.14 -21.02
C PHE A 896 3.14 -22.19 -20.84
N THR A 897 3.63 -22.49 -19.64
CA THR A 897 5.07 -22.66 -19.39
C THR A 897 5.63 -23.84 -20.18
N VAL A 898 6.91 -23.76 -20.53
CA VAL A 898 7.62 -24.85 -21.22
C VAL A 898 8.52 -25.58 -20.24
N ASP A 899 8.36 -26.89 -20.12
CA ASP A 899 9.12 -27.76 -19.22
C ASP A 899 10.56 -28.02 -19.71
N GLU A 900 11.34 -28.78 -18.93
CA GLU A 900 12.73 -29.15 -19.28
C GLU A 900 12.86 -30.01 -20.55
N SER A 901 11.79 -30.69 -20.95
CA SER A 901 11.72 -31.49 -22.18
C SER A 901 11.36 -30.65 -23.41
N GLY A 902 11.08 -29.35 -23.23
CA GLY A 902 10.67 -28.45 -24.30
C GLY A 902 9.18 -28.51 -24.64
N ASN A 903 8.36 -29.17 -23.80
CA ASN A 903 6.93 -29.30 -24.03
C ASN A 903 6.14 -28.25 -23.24
N PRO A 904 5.09 -27.64 -23.83
CA PRO A 904 4.16 -26.81 -23.09
C PRO A 904 3.41 -27.60 -22.02
N ASN A 905 3.35 -27.07 -20.79
CA ASN A 905 2.59 -27.61 -19.69
C ASN A 905 1.18 -26.96 -19.64
N PRO A 906 0.11 -27.65 -20.04
CA PRO A 906 -1.23 -27.08 -20.13
C PRO A 906 -1.86 -26.76 -18.76
N SER A 907 -1.25 -27.20 -17.65
CA SER A 907 -1.71 -26.95 -16.29
C SER A 907 -1.11 -25.70 -15.67
N ILE A 908 -0.02 -25.16 -16.24
CA ILE A 908 0.65 -23.96 -15.72
C ILE A 908 0.73 -22.89 -16.82
N ALA A 909 -0.05 -21.82 -16.65
CA ALA A 909 0.04 -20.63 -17.49
C ALA A 909 0.89 -19.54 -16.83
N CYS A 910 1.48 -18.66 -17.62
CA CYS A 910 2.32 -17.57 -17.15
C CYS A 910 2.00 -16.28 -17.93
N THR A 911 1.90 -15.15 -17.22
CA THR A 911 1.54 -13.85 -17.80
C THR A 911 2.23 -12.69 -17.08
N GLY A 912 2.26 -11.52 -17.72
CA GLY A 912 2.82 -10.30 -17.15
C GLY A 912 4.34 -10.28 -17.21
N THR A 913 4.95 -9.59 -16.25
CA THR A 913 6.40 -9.36 -16.16
C THR A 913 7.28 -10.61 -16.36
N PRO A 914 6.95 -11.80 -15.84
CA PRO A 914 7.75 -13.01 -16.04
C PRO A 914 7.88 -13.46 -17.51
N THR A 915 7.04 -12.92 -18.41
CA THR A 915 7.04 -13.20 -19.85
C THR A 915 7.70 -12.09 -20.68
N GLU A 916 8.18 -11.02 -20.03
CA GLU A 916 8.93 -9.93 -20.67
C GLU A 916 10.27 -10.45 -21.20
N GLY A 917 10.45 -10.40 -22.52
CA GLY A 917 11.56 -11.05 -23.22
C GLY A 917 11.10 -12.16 -24.18
N VAL A 918 9.97 -12.82 -23.87
CA VAL A 918 9.22 -13.59 -24.89
C VAL A 918 8.33 -12.64 -25.67
N THR A 919 7.66 -11.75 -24.95
CA THR A 919 6.85 -10.65 -25.48
C THR A 919 7.41 -9.32 -24.98
N PHE A 920 6.92 -8.22 -25.55
CA PHE A 920 7.41 -6.87 -25.28
C PHE A 920 6.34 -6.02 -24.61
N ASP A 921 6.73 -5.17 -23.66
CA ASP A 921 5.88 -4.19 -22.98
C ASP A 921 4.70 -4.82 -22.21
N ASN A 922 5.00 -5.82 -21.37
CA ASN A 922 4.02 -6.51 -20.53
C ASN A 922 3.56 -5.75 -19.29
N ASP A 923 4.14 -4.60 -18.99
CA ASP A 923 4.05 -4.04 -17.66
C ASP A 923 2.75 -3.25 -17.38
N ALA A 924 2.23 -3.61 -16.21
CA ALA A 924 1.39 -2.92 -15.26
C ALA A 924 -0.14 -2.82 -15.45
N LEU A 925 -0.72 -2.34 -16.56
CA LEU A 925 -2.20 -2.17 -16.62
C LEU A 925 -2.88 -2.57 -17.93
N SER A 926 -2.14 -2.82 -19.01
CA SER A 926 -2.78 -3.12 -20.31
C SER A 926 -3.57 -4.43 -20.28
N ARG A 927 -4.82 -4.37 -20.78
CA ARG A 927 -5.72 -5.52 -20.97
C ARG A 927 -5.59 -6.17 -22.35
N ASN A 928 -5.23 -5.39 -23.37
CA ASN A 928 -5.27 -5.84 -24.76
C ASN A 928 -3.93 -6.40 -25.23
N ARG A 929 -2.81 -6.00 -24.61
CA ARG A 929 -1.47 -6.45 -24.99
C ARG A 929 -1.12 -7.73 -24.24
N ASN A 930 -0.66 -8.73 -24.99
CA ASN A 930 -0.22 -10.03 -24.46
C ASN A 930 -1.27 -10.66 -23.53
N ASN A 931 -2.52 -10.70 -24.00
CA ASN A 931 -3.69 -11.15 -23.25
C ASN A 931 -3.77 -12.69 -23.17
N PHE A 932 -2.77 -13.32 -22.54
CA PHE A 932 -2.74 -14.76 -22.32
C PHE A 932 -3.85 -15.25 -21.37
N VAL A 933 -4.32 -14.37 -20.48
CA VAL A 933 -5.31 -14.73 -19.46
C VAL A 933 -6.69 -15.04 -20.02
N SER A 934 -7.07 -14.47 -21.16
CA SER A 934 -8.38 -14.72 -21.77
C SER A 934 -8.43 -16.09 -22.45
N ASP A 935 -7.37 -16.44 -23.20
CA ASP A 935 -7.23 -17.76 -23.81
C ASP A 935 -7.09 -18.86 -22.75
N TRP A 936 -6.28 -18.62 -21.72
CA TRP A 936 -6.17 -19.51 -20.57
C TRP A 936 -7.53 -19.75 -19.90
N ALA A 937 -8.26 -18.70 -19.53
CA ALA A 937 -9.57 -18.83 -18.89
C ALA A 937 -10.58 -19.57 -19.77
N ALA A 938 -10.56 -19.33 -21.09
CA ALA A 938 -11.42 -20.04 -22.03
C ALA A 938 -11.07 -21.53 -22.13
N MET A 939 -9.79 -21.89 -22.02
CA MET A 939 -9.32 -23.27 -22.01
C MET A 939 -9.67 -23.97 -20.70
N VAL A 940 -9.40 -23.35 -19.55
CA VAL A 940 -9.78 -23.87 -18.23
C VAL A 940 -11.27 -24.27 -18.26
N ARG A 941 -12.15 -23.38 -18.73
CA ARG A 941 -13.57 -23.71 -18.88
C ARG A 941 -13.87 -24.86 -19.87
N LYS A 942 -13.03 -25.11 -20.89
CA LYS A 942 -13.19 -26.28 -21.82
C LYS A 942 -12.78 -27.59 -21.17
N SER A 943 -11.68 -27.62 -20.42
CA SER A 943 -11.23 -28.86 -19.75
C SER A 943 -12.23 -29.34 -18.70
N HIS A 944 -13.03 -28.43 -18.15
CA HIS A 944 -14.08 -28.70 -17.18
C HIS A 944 -15.42 -29.15 -17.81
N ARG A 945 -15.41 -29.58 -19.10
CA ARG A 945 -16.59 -30.05 -19.87
C ARG A 945 -16.53 -31.51 -20.33
N VAL A 946 -15.58 -32.33 -19.89
CA VAL A 946 -15.42 -33.70 -20.46
C VAL A 946 -15.97 -34.78 -19.52
N PRO A 947 -17.13 -35.40 -19.82
CA PRO A 947 -17.46 -36.71 -19.28
C PRO A 947 -16.55 -37.75 -19.94
N SER A 948 -15.83 -38.54 -19.15
CA SER A 948 -15.26 -39.79 -19.66
C SER A 948 -16.44 -40.74 -19.96
N PRO A 949 -16.58 -41.28 -21.18
CA PRO A 949 -17.65 -42.23 -21.45
C PRO A 949 -17.36 -43.50 -20.66
N ILE A 950 -18.22 -43.77 -19.69
CA ILE A 950 -18.31 -45.06 -19.01
C ILE A 950 -18.43 -46.12 -20.10
N LYS A 951 -17.36 -46.89 -20.33
CA LYS A 951 -17.44 -48.14 -21.07
C LYS A 951 -18.19 -49.13 -20.18
N SER A 952 -19.43 -49.39 -20.57
CA SER A 952 -20.26 -50.52 -20.12
C SER A 952 -19.58 -51.86 -20.35
#